data_AF-A0A3D0XGX7-F1
#
_entry.id   AF-A0A3D0XGX7-F1
#
_cell.length_a   1.000
_cell.length_b   1.000
_cell.length_c   1.000
_cell.angle_alpha   90.00
_cell.angle_beta   90.00
_cell.angle_gamma   90.00
#
_symmetry.space_group_name_H-M   'P 1'
#
loop_
_entity.id
_entity.type
_entity.pdbx_description
1 polymer ?
#
loop_
_entity_poly.entity_id
_entity_poly.type
_entity_poly.pdbx_seq_one_letter_code
_entity_poly.pdbx_strand_id
1 'polypeptide(L)'
;MDMARFFNRNHEAESHRLLSLQKPTSEGLRRAELLGVEVDSGSGLPFLTYHIQRSDIVHLHWCHTPSTEHFLSMDLGPRRLLLWNHRLGHQLPHCLSSRHMRLADVVVQTYQGGKEALLAHLSTPLGADGARCLEIPNSLQCGSFEGKPEKASSDFCLGIMGSILPHRLHPRVIAMHASEQIPECRVRFAGPGNPQFLQEQARLHNRAERFEFLGNPSHVESFFQQLDVFVCPVAETFDGTHDVFLQIAMLAGLPCIVFPHGGLKNMVVHQFSGLVVHSEEEYLKAITWLHDHPEERERLGNNARLVAQQTFGLEKTSDRIKALYDEMMASEKRPSPQSSSEAHASGAEIYLTAMGSHGRVYQASKQSSSFSEAAHCDLKIQQMGSAAHVEGIQAYLRTYPNDPWLLFWSGLGYLGSGEASMALNDFSKAKDQGLLPERIDAAIIQAAIRLKRWDMASALLESLECLHPGSRELETLRQQLPALRASDTQRVLEALPFSVFQETLENHLYRQDLASAQATVQSLEPWHLQDYQPEETHWVMDASLKLGMESWVLETTGFWMEKKSCPISILVAGAEAAWNRKDADLFAVITQRILKDQPDHAATYRMIGRWHIRNYQFGDAAQCLAQSLHHEPEDIPTLKRLAECFRVMGEAEGERLTREEIVRVRQSKPAAETSLTPETNPMDSEPNSLTSNLNVNMNQTLIKLQELVDAQNQASGATYLDSLSLEAVTRSQQFTAICELALKLKAFPWVLKCIQFVGQQGDLDIQTLRFCAEACVAADSLETLLELAPKVFAISPDDPLVCRLIASMYLTKENYLETAPWLARALKQEPDHLPSLEVLAECFEHCGESEARDHTLERIQTLQKEKQSLLLSDASSTKEMEPTASDTSCEDSDLSPVELLHAQDRLVQVQLALENHAFSWLRKVADQALVSTDCPLEILQACCKACVELDDEAMLLELAERVESQIPGDPITCRLVAGYHLKKDRYLSAAPLLARSLKHDPDHLMTLEVLAECFEHAGEHEAKEHTLQRIAEVQAAPPTDADSKTVDAIAPGQLMGRPDRSLLVQSALEQNQYPWLRSVAEEMIKTEGCPVEMLQACCKACAE
;
A
#
# COMPACT_ATOMS: atom_id res chain seq x y z
N MET A 1 -10.82 47.65 -2.55
CA MET A 1 -10.58 49.07 -2.94
C MET A 1 -11.20 49.37 -4.29
N ASP A 2 -10.85 48.63 -5.35
CA ASP A 2 -11.37 48.88 -6.70
C ASP A 2 -12.91 48.80 -6.78
N MET A 3 -13.52 47.83 -6.11
CA MET A 3 -14.98 47.76 -5.95
C MET A 3 -15.57 49.03 -5.30
N ALA A 4 -15.00 49.51 -4.20
CA ALA A 4 -15.47 50.73 -3.53
C ALA A 4 -15.33 51.96 -4.44
N ARG A 5 -14.22 52.08 -5.18
CA ARG A 5 -14.03 53.13 -6.19
C ARG A 5 -15.08 53.05 -7.30
N PHE A 6 -15.38 51.85 -7.80
CA PHE A 6 -16.35 51.64 -8.85
C PHE A 6 -17.76 52.09 -8.42
N PHE A 7 -18.24 51.59 -7.28
CA PHE A 7 -19.57 51.94 -6.77
C PHE A 7 -19.67 53.43 -6.39
N ASN A 8 -18.68 53.99 -5.69
CA ASN A 8 -18.68 55.42 -5.32
C ASN A 8 -18.65 56.37 -6.52
N ARG A 9 -18.15 55.94 -7.68
CA ARG A 9 -18.14 56.75 -8.92
C ARG A 9 -19.40 56.60 -9.76
N ASN A 10 -19.95 55.39 -9.82
CA ASN A 10 -21.03 55.04 -10.76
C ASN A 10 -22.42 55.10 -10.12
N HIS A 11 -22.52 55.12 -8.79
CA HIS A 11 -23.79 55.14 -8.05
C HIS A 11 -23.80 56.26 -7.00
N GLU A 12 -24.35 57.42 -7.37
CA GLU A 12 -24.40 58.62 -6.49
C GLU A 12 -25.17 58.41 -5.17
N ALA A 13 -26.04 57.40 -5.11
CA ALA A 13 -26.85 57.07 -3.93
C ALA A 13 -26.14 56.13 -2.94
N GLU A 14 -25.04 55.49 -3.32
CA GLU A 14 -24.35 54.46 -2.55
C GLU A 14 -22.99 54.97 -2.05
N SER A 15 -22.67 54.72 -0.78
CA SER A 15 -21.38 55.12 -0.19
C SER A 15 -20.67 53.91 0.41
N HIS A 16 -19.60 53.48 -0.25
CA HIS A 16 -18.70 52.44 0.22
C HIS A 16 -17.52 53.05 0.97
N ARG A 17 -17.42 52.72 2.26
CA ARG A 17 -16.27 53.05 3.10
C ARG A 17 -15.49 51.79 3.45
N LEU A 18 -14.17 51.91 3.54
CA LEU A 18 -13.31 50.80 3.92
C LEU A 18 -12.86 50.98 5.36
N LEU A 19 -13.09 49.95 6.17
CA LEU A 19 -12.59 49.86 7.54
C LEU A 19 -11.53 48.77 7.59
N SER A 20 -10.34 49.09 8.08
CA SER A 20 -9.27 48.10 8.26
C SER A 20 -9.33 47.51 9.67
N LEU A 21 -9.44 46.18 9.78
CA LEU A 21 -9.41 45.46 11.07
C LEU A 21 -7.98 45.30 11.62
N GLN A 22 -6.97 45.60 10.80
CA GLN A 22 -5.56 45.57 11.15
C GLN A 22 -4.95 46.94 10.83
N LYS A 23 -3.73 47.18 11.30
CA LYS A 23 -3.01 48.39 10.92
C LYS A 23 -2.75 48.36 9.40
N PRO A 24 -3.28 49.29 8.61
CA PRO A 24 -3.09 49.28 7.17
C PRO A 24 -1.61 49.55 6.85
N THR A 25 -1.11 48.88 5.81
CA THR A 25 0.26 49.11 5.33
C THR A 25 0.36 50.48 4.66
N SER A 26 1.56 51.06 4.64
CA SER A 26 1.81 52.33 3.93
C SER A 26 1.45 52.24 2.45
N GLU A 27 1.68 51.07 1.85
CA GLU A 27 1.33 50.82 0.45
C GLU A 27 -0.18 50.73 0.23
N GLY A 28 -0.90 50.07 1.13
CA GLY A 28 -2.36 50.03 1.10
C GLY A 28 -2.98 51.42 1.22
N LEU A 29 -2.47 52.26 2.13
CA LEU A 29 -2.92 53.64 2.29
C LEU A 29 -2.62 54.49 1.04
N ARG A 30 -1.41 54.38 0.47
CA ARG A 30 -1.07 55.08 -0.78
C ARG A 30 -1.97 54.66 -1.94
N ARG A 31 -2.25 53.36 -2.08
CA ARG A 31 -3.19 52.86 -3.09
C ARG A 31 -4.60 53.40 -2.86
N ALA A 32 -5.07 53.46 -1.61
CA ALA A 32 -6.37 54.02 -1.29
C ALA A 32 -6.47 55.51 -1.66
N GLU A 33 -5.44 56.28 -1.33
CA GLU A 33 -5.32 57.70 -1.68
C GLU A 33 -5.34 57.91 -3.20
N LEU A 34 -4.55 57.14 -3.95
CA LEU A 34 -4.53 57.17 -5.43
C LEU A 34 -5.89 56.83 -6.05
N LEU A 35 -6.65 55.93 -5.42
CA LEU A 35 -7.98 55.53 -5.87
C LEU A 35 -9.08 56.49 -5.39
N GLY A 36 -8.76 57.45 -4.52
CA GLY A 36 -9.73 58.35 -3.89
C GLY A 36 -10.70 57.63 -2.96
N VAL A 37 -10.26 56.55 -2.31
CA VAL A 37 -11.07 55.75 -1.38
C VAL A 37 -10.64 56.03 0.05
N GLU A 38 -11.57 56.47 0.89
CA GLU A 38 -11.32 56.68 2.31
C GLU A 38 -11.15 55.32 3.03
N VAL A 39 -10.04 55.18 3.75
CA VAL A 39 -9.74 54.00 4.58
C VAL A 39 -9.64 54.45 6.02
N ASP A 40 -10.64 54.05 6.80
CA ASP A 40 -10.66 54.24 8.24
C ASP A 40 -9.82 53.15 8.92
N SER A 41 -8.88 53.58 9.76
CA SER A 41 -8.07 52.72 10.61
C SER A 41 -8.38 52.91 12.10
N GLY A 42 -9.55 53.51 12.40
CA GLY A 42 -10.01 53.76 13.75
C GLY A 42 -10.10 52.47 14.56
N SER A 43 -9.69 52.54 15.82
CA SER A 43 -9.63 51.39 16.73
C SER A 43 -10.61 51.55 17.89
N GLY A 44 -11.12 50.42 18.37
CA GLY A 44 -11.96 50.33 19.57
C GLY A 44 -13.42 50.00 19.29
N LEU A 45 -14.02 49.29 20.26
CA LEU A 45 -15.41 48.84 20.20
C LEU A 45 -16.41 50.00 19.93
N PRO A 46 -16.32 51.19 20.54
CA PRO A 46 -17.27 52.29 20.27
C PRO A 46 -17.21 52.78 18.82
N PHE A 47 -16.01 52.88 18.24
CA PHE A 47 -15.81 53.30 16.86
C PHE A 47 -16.43 52.28 15.88
N LEU A 48 -16.08 51.00 16.04
CA LEU A 48 -16.61 49.93 15.20
C LEU A 48 -18.14 49.82 15.33
N THR A 49 -18.67 49.89 16.55
CA THR A 49 -20.12 49.85 16.82
C THR A 49 -20.84 51.00 16.11
N TYR A 50 -20.31 52.23 16.21
CA TYR A 50 -20.89 53.40 15.56
C TYR A 50 -20.99 53.24 14.04
N HIS A 51 -19.90 52.80 13.39
CA HIS A 51 -19.90 52.62 11.93
C HIS A 51 -20.81 51.47 11.51
N ILE A 52 -20.77 50.33 12.19
CA ILE A 52 -21.54 49.13 11.83
C ILE A 52 -23.04 49.34 11.97
N GLN A 53 -23.50 49.98 13.04
CA GLN A 53 -24.93 50.22 13.25
C GLN A 53 -25.52 51.17 12.21
N ARG A 54 -24.71 52.11 11.68
CA ARG A 54 -25.12 53.07 10.65
C ARG A 54 -25.05 52.52 9.23
N SER A 55 -24.25 51.48 8.99
CA SER A 55 -24.16 50.84 7.67
C SER A 55 -25.42 50.04 7.35
N ASP A 56 -25.85 50.07 6.09
CA ASP A 56 -26.95 49.22 5.62
C ASP A 56 -26.53 47.75 5.52
N ILE A 57 -25.30 47.53 5.03
CA ILE A 57 -24.65 46.23 4.89
C ILE A 57 -23.22 46.32 5.44
N VAL A 58 -22.83 45.30 6.19
CA VAL A 58 -21.44 45.07 6.60
C VAL A 58 -20.85 44.02 5.68
N HIS A 59 -20.00 44.45 4.76
CA HIS A 59 -19.29 43.57 3.84
C HIS A 59 -17.91 43.23 4.40
N LEU A 60 -17.73 42.00 4.86
CA LEU A 60 -16.45 41.48 5.35
C LEU A 60 -15.80 40.61 4.26
N HIS A 61 -14.69 41.08 3.70
CA HIS A 61 -13.83 40.23 2.89
C HIS A 61 -13.17 39.19 3.79
N TRP A 62 -13.55 37.93 3.62
CA TRP A 62 -13.18 36.84 4.50
C TRP A 62 -11.75 36.38 4.23
N CYS A 63 -10.98 36.38 5.31
CA CYS A 63 -9.71 35.69 5.43
C CYS A 63 -9.60 35.29 6.90
N HIS A 64 -9.38 34.01 7.18
CA HIS A 64 -9.24 33.55 8.55
C HIS A 64 -7.99 34.15 9.21
N THR A 65 -8.18 34.99 10.22
CA THR A 65 -7.13 35.68 10.99
C THR A 65 -7.63 35.98 12.41
N PRO A 66 -6.75 36.18 13.39
CA PRO A 66 -7.16 36.58 14.73
C PRO A 66 -8.05 37.83 14.77
N SER A 67 -7.79 38.80 13.88
CA SER A 67 -8.53 40.07 13.80
C SER A 67 -9.94 39.88 13.25
N THR A 68 -10.12 39.00 12.26
CA THR A 68 -11.43 38.68 11.70
C THR A 68 -12.28 37.87 12.69
N GLU A 69 -11.68 36.93 13.41
CA GLU A 69 -12.38 36.20 14.49
C GLU A 69 -12.77 37.11 15.66
N HIS A 70 -11.87 38.01 16.05
CA HIS A 70 -12.18 39.01 17.07
C HIS A 70 -13.36 39.90 16.64
N PHE A 71 -13.36 40.36 15.39
CA PHE A 71 -14.49 41.14 14.85
C PHE A 71 -15.82 40.39 14.86
N LEU A 72 -15.80 39.09 14.54
CA LEU A 72 -17.00 38.24 14.52
C LEU A 72 -17.52 37.89 15.92
N SER A 73 -16.66 37.89 16.94
CA SER A 73 -17.05 37.65 18.34
C SER A 73 -17.53 38.90 19.07
N MET A 74 -17.23 40.11 18.56
CA MET A 74 -17.69 41.36 19.16
C MET A 74 -19.21 41.54 19.03
N ASP A 75 -19.86 41.97 20.12
CA ASP A 75 -21.22 42.48 20.10
C ASP A 75 -21.25 43.91 19.56
N LEU A 76 -21.60 44.03 18.27
CA LEU A 76 -21.60 45.29 17.52
C LEU A 76 -23.04 45.76 17.22
N GLY A 77 -24.04 45.11 17.83
CA GLY A 77 -25.46 45.35 17.58
C GLY A 77 -25.98 44.77 16.26
N PRO A 78 -27.25 45.06 15.91
CA PRO A 78 -27.89 44.49 14.72
C PRO A 78 -27.24 44.92 13.41
N ARG A 79 -26.98 43.97 12.50
CA ARG A 79 -26.31 44.20 11.20
C ARG A 79 -26.78 43.19 10.15
N ARG A 80 -26.51 43.51 8.89
CA ARG A 80 -26.56 42.55 7.76
C ARG A 80 -25.14 42.21 7.37
N LEU A 81 -24.69 41.01 7.69
CA LEU A 81 -23.32 40.57 7.47
C LEU A 81 -23.20 39.76 6.18
N LEU A 82 -22.44 40.30 5.23
CA LEU A 82 -21.98 39.59 4.05
C LEU A 82 -20.54 39.13 4.28
N LEU A 83 -20.31 37.81 4.26
CA LEU A 83 -18.95 37.25 4.20
C LEU A 83 -18.60 36.95 2.74
N TRP A 84 -17.56 37.58 2.22
CA TRP A 84 -17.08 37.31 0.87
C TRP A 84 -15.77 36.55 0.93
N ASN A 85 -15.82 35.25 0.66
CA ASN A 85 -14.67 34.37 0.67
C ASN A 85 -14.00 34.31 -0.71
N HIS A 86 -12.72 34.70 -0.73
CA HIS A 86 -11.87 34.70 -1.91
C HIS A 86 -11.01 33.44 -2.03
N ARG A 87 -11.15 32.49 -1.11
CA ARG A 87 -10.39 31.23 -1.04
C ARG A 87 -11.32 30.03 -1.19
N LEU A 88 -10.79 28.81 -1.21
CA LEU A 88 -11.60 27.58 -1.30
C LEU A 88 -12.59 27.40 -0.14
N GLY A 89 -12.29 27.94 1.05
CA GLY A 89 -13.22 27.96 2.18
C GLY A 89 -13.43 26.63 2.93
N HIS A 90 -12.94 25.49 2.44
CA HIS A 90 -13.06 24.18 3.08
C HIS A 90 -11.72 23.59 3.54
N GLN A 91 -10.60 24.27 3.26
CA GLN A 91 -9.26 23.82 3.63
C GLN A 91 -8.65 24.68 4.73
N LEU A 92 -7.80 24.07 5.55
CA LEU A 92 -7.05 24.78 6.58
C LEU A 92 -5.94 25.64 5.98
N PRO A 93 -5.67 26.82 6.55
CA PRO A 93 -6.30 27.40 7.75
C PRO A 93 -7.53 28.27 7.44
N HIS A 94 -7.87 28.48 6.17
CA HIS A 94 -8.90 29.44 5.74
C HIS A 94 -10.29 28.81 5.58
N CYS A 95 -10.62 27.86 6.45
CA CYS A 95 -11.90 27.17 6.44
C CYS A 95 -13.04 28.05 7.01
N LEU A 96 -14.24 27.92 6.43
CA LEU A 96 -15.48 28.49 6.94
C LEU A 96 -16.22 27.41 7.73
N SER A 97 -16.23 27.54 9.05
CA SER A 97 -16.96 26.62 9.92
C SER A 97 -18.47 26.93 9.95
N SER A 98 -19.27 26.00 10.48
CA SER A 98 -20.70 26.22 10.70
C SER A 98 -21.00 27.44 11.60
N ARG A 99 -20.02 27.87 12.43
CA ARG A 99 -20.14 29.12 13.19
C ARG A 99 -20.17 30.33 12.27
N HIS A 100 -19.23 30.44 11.33
CA HIS A 100 -19.18 31.54 10.37
C HIS A 100 -20.45 31.59 9.52
N MET A 101 -20.93 30.42 9.08
CA MET A 101 -22.16 30.30 8.30
C MET A 101 -23.43 30.67 9.09
N ARG A 102 -23.42 30.66 10.43
CA ARG A 102 -24.56 31.13 11.25
C ARG A 102 -24.46 32.62 11.61
N LEU A 103 -23.25 33.16 11.64
CA LEU A 103 -23.02 34.58 11.92
C LEU A 103 -23.33 35.46 10.70
N ALA A 104 -23.15 34.92 9.49
CA ALA A 104 -23.43 35.62 8.25
C ALA A 104 -24.91 35.55 7.85
N ASP A 105 -25.40 36.59 7.17
CA ASP A 105 -26.67 36.53 6.45
C ASP A 105 -26.47 35.89 5.08
N VAL A 106 -25.37 36.28 4.41
CA VAL A 106 -24.98 35.78 3.10
C VAL A 106 -23.50 35.47 3.08
N VAL A 107 -23.15 34.36 2.45
CA VAL A 107 -21.77 34.02 2.10
C VAL A 107 -21.63 34.01 0.59
N VAL A 108 -20.63 34.72 0.09
CA VAL A 108 -20.27 34.75 -1.33
C VAL A 108 -18.97 34.00 -1.52
N GLN A 109 -18.99 33.04 -2.45
CA GLN A 109 -17.86 32.23 -2.87
C GLN A 109 -17.40 32.65 -4.27
N THR A 110 -16.10 32.81 -4.48
CA THR A 110 -15.55 33.34 -5.74
C THR A 110 -15.32 32.30 -6.82
N TYR A 111 -15.13 31.04 -6.45
CA TYR A 111 -14.85 29.94 -7.37
C TYR A 111 -16.12 29.24 -7.81
N GLN A 112 -16.24 28.97 -9.10
CA GLN A 112 -17.29 28.11 -9.64
C GLN A 112 -17.15 26.69 -9.07
N GLY A 113 -18.23 26.12 -8.55
CA GLY A 113 -18.22 24.83 -7.83
C GLY A 113 -17.66 24.93 -6.41
N GLY A 114 -17.26 26.13 -5.97
CA GLY A 114 -16.73 26.36 -4.64
C GLY A 114 -17.82 26.31 -3.58
N LYS A 115 -19.06 26.67 -3.93
CA LYS A 115 -20.20 26.62 -3.02
C LYS A 115 -20.52 25.18 -2.62
N GLU A 116 -20.65 24.27 -3.58
CA GLU A 116 -20.97 22.87 -3.31
C GLU A 116 -19.86 22.23 -2.47
N ALA A 117 -18.61 22.47 -2.83
CA ALA A 117 -17.46 22.00 -2.06
C ALA A 117 -17.46 22.54 -0.62
N LEU A 118 -17.72 23.84 -0.43
CA LEU A 118 -17.83 24.44 0.90
C LEU A 118 -18.95 23.79 1.73
N LEU A 119 -20.14 23.66 1.14
CA LEU A 119 -21.32 23.11 1.84
C LEU A 119 -21.14 21.63 2.20
N ALA A 120 -20.48 20.84 1.34
CA ALA A 120 -20.20 19.42 1.58
C ALA A 120 -19.27 19.18 2.79
N HIS A 121 -18.38 20.12 3.10
CA HIS A 121 -17.43 20.01 4.21
C HIS A 121 -17.98 20.55 5.54
N LEU A 122 -19.19 21.11 5.56
CA LEU A 122 -19.83 21.54 6.81
C LEU A 122 -20.33 20.32 7.59
N SER A 123 -19.86 20.19 8.83
CA SER A 123 -20.23 19.05 9.69
C SER A 123 -21.67 19.07 10.20
N THR A 124 -22.41 20.14 9.95
CA THR A 124 -23.82 20.26 10.31
C THR A 124 -24.55 20.90 9.14
N PRO A 125 -25.64 20.28 8.64
CA PRO A 125 -26.48 20.89 7.62
C PRO A 125 -26.94 22.27 8.09
N LEU A 126 -26.87 23.24 7.20
CA LEU A 126 -27.44 24.56 7.46
C LEU A 126 -28.96 24.39 7.52
N GLY A 127 -29.54 24.55 8.71
CA GLY A 127 -30.99 24.67 8.86
C GLY A 127 -31.52 25.96 8.23
N ALA A 128 -32.82 26.25 8.41
CA ALA A 128 -33.45 27.46 7.87
C ALA A 128 -32.75 28.78 8.31
N ASP A 129 -32.03 28.76 9.44
CA ASP A 129 -31.31 29.90 10.00
C ASP A 129 -29.87 30.05 9.49
N GLY A 130 -29.39 29.16 8.59
CA GLY A 130 -28.05 29.24 8.02
C GLY A 130 -27.90 30.33 6.96
N ALA A 131 -26.69 30.85 6.78
CA ALA A 131 -26.40 31.82 5.73
C ALA A 131 -26.69 31.26 4.35
N ARG A 132 -27.25 32.09 3.48
CA ARG A 132 -27.40 31.75 2.07
C ARG A 132 -26.03 31.83 1.39
N CYS A 133 -25.61 30.74 0.75
CA CYS A 133 -24.35 30.72 -0.01
C CYS A 133 -24.61 30.96 -1.51
N LEU A 134 -23.89 31.93 -2.08
CA LEU A 134 -23.95 32.33 -3.48
C LEU A 134 -22.56 32.24 -4.13
N GLU A 135 -22.53 32.01 -5.45
CA GLU A 135 -21.28 32.08 -6.21
C GLU A 135 -21.23 33.38 -7.01
N ILE A 136 -20.26 34.24 -6.74
CA ILE A 136 -20.03 35.47 -7.49
C ILE A 136 -18.53 35.56 -7.79
N PRO A 137 -18.12 35.49 -9.08
CA PRO A 137 -16.71 35.52 -9.45
C PRO A 137 -15.97 36.72 -8.86
N ASN A 138 -14.77 36.46 -8.35
CA ASN A 138 -13.89 37.56 -7.96
C ASN A 138 -13.63 38.42 -9.18
N SER A 139 -13.75 39.74 -9.04
CA SER A 139 -13.76 40.65 -10.18
C SER A 139 -12.83 41.82 -9.94
N LEU A 140 -11.95 42.04 -10.91
CA LEU A 140 -10.96 43.11 -10.87
C LEU A 140 -11.36 44.23 -11.82
N GLN A 141 -10.97 45.45 -11.45
CA GLN A 141 -10.84 46.53 -12.42
C GLN A 141 -9.48 46.39 -13.08
N CYS A 142 -9.41 45.65 -14.19
CA CYS A 142 -8.20 45.65 -15.00
C CYS A 142 -8.17 46.89 -15.89
N GLY A 143 -7.00 47.53 -16.01
CA GLY A 143 -6.79 48.55 -17.02
C GLY A 143 -6.95 47.97 -18.43
N SER A 144 -7.18 48.83 -19.42
CA SER A 144 -7.18 48.43 -20.82
C SER A 144 -5.82 47.81 -21.17
N PHE A 145 -5.78 46.52 -21.52
CA PHE A 145 -4.65 45.97 -22.26
C PHE A 145 -4.73 46.51 -23.70
N GLU A 146 -4.28 47.75 -23.89
CA GLU A 146 -4.22 48.40 -25.20
C GLU A 146 -3.04 47.86 -26.00
N GLY A 147 -3.34 47.06 -27.03
CA GLY A 147 -2.35 46.54 -27.98
C GLY A 147 -1.82 45.14 -27.66
N LYS A 148 -1.36 44.44 -28.70
CA LYS A 148 -0.50 43.26 -28.55
C LYS A 148 0.87 43.77 -28.05
N PRO A 149 1.50 43.10 -27.07
CA PRO A 149 2.77 43.55 -26.52
C PRO A 149 3.86 43.65 -27.59
N GLU A 150 4.61 44.76 -27.61
CA GLU A 150 5.88 44.83 -28.33
C GLU A 150 6.88 43.93 -27.59
N LYS A 151 7.28 42.81 -28.22
CA LYS A 151 8.29 41.92 -27.65
C LYS A 151 9.63 42.65 -27.54
N ALA A 152 10.11 42.80 -26.32
CA ALA A 152 11.43 43.36 -26.03
C ALA A 152 12.59 42.36 -26.24
N SER A 153 12.32 41.05 -26.34
CA SER A 153 13.32 39.96 -26.38
C SER A 153 12.95 38.85 -27.38
N SER A 154 13.98 38.18 -27.93
CA SER A 154 13.87 36.97 -28.75
C SER A 154 13.61 35.69 -27.94
N ASP A 155 13.86 35.70 -26.63
CA ASP A 155 13.77 34.51 -25.77
C ASP A 155 12.31 34.12 -25.49
N PHE A 156 12.06 32.80 -25.34
CA PHE A 156 10.74 32.27 -24.95
C PHE A 156 10.50 32.44 -23.44
N CYS A 157 9.52 33.26 -23.05
CA CYS A 157 9.35 33.67 -21.65
C CYS A 157 8.10 33.06 -20.98
N LEU A 158 8.30 32.32 -19.89
CA LEU A 158 7.24 31.82 -19.01
C LEU A 158 7.12 32.71 -17.78
N GLY A 159 5.88 33.00 -17.34
CA GLY A 159 5.65 33.81 -16.15
C GLY A 159 4.80 33.12 -15.10
N ILE A 160 5.21 33.29 -13.84
CA ILE A 160 4.50 32.84 -12.64
C ILE A 160 4.27 34.07 -11.77
N MET A 161 3.02 34.32 -11.40
CA MET A 161 2.67 35.44 -10.51
C MET A 161 1.83 34.97 -9.33
N GLY A 162 2.25 35.33 -8.12
CA GLY A 162 1.60 34.92 -6.89
C GLY A 162 2.47 35.11 -5.65
N SER A 163 1.98 34.64 -4.51
CA SER A 163 2.81 34.63 -3.29
C SER A 163 3.84 33.51 -3.38
N ILE A 164 5.13 33.87 -3.35
CA ILE A 164 6.25 32.94 -3.46
C ILE A 164 6.50 32.29 -2.10
N LEU A 165 5.76 31.22 -1.85
CA LEU A 165 5.81 30.41 -0.63
C LEU A 165 5.88 28.92 -0.99
N PRO A 166 6.64 28.09 -0.23
CA PRO A 166 6.81 26.67 -0.54
C PRO A 166 5.51 25.88 -0.68
N HIS A 167 4.47 26.22 0.09
CA HIS A 167 3.18 25.51 0.10
C HIS A 167 2.17 26.00 -0.94
N ARG A 168 2.48 27.08 -1.66
CA ARG A 168 1.60 27.64 -2.71
C ARG A 168 2.03 27.25 -4.12
N LEU A 169 3.29 26.89 -4.27
CA LEU A 169 3.89 26.46 -5.54
C LEU A 169 4.11 24.95 -5.51
N HIS A 170 4.09 24.34 -6.69
CA HIS A 170 4.42 22.93 -6.85
C HIS A 170 5.83 22.67 -6.29
N PRO A 171 6.05 21.64 -5.44
CA PRO A 171 7.34 21.41 -4.78
C PRO A 171 8.53 21.27 -5.74
N ARG A 172 8.24 20.77 -6.95
CA ARG A 172 9.19 20.55 -8.05
C ARG A 172 9.15 21.64 -9.13
N VAL A 173 8.61 22.82 -8.82
CA VAL A 173 8.48 23.92 -9.80
C VAL A 173 9.79 24.24 -10.50
N ILE A 174 10.92 24.32 -9.80
CA ILE A 174 12.22 24.56 -10.44
C ILE A 174 12.64 23.39 -11.33
N ALA A 175 12.49 22.15 -10.85
CA ALA A 175 12.89 20.96 -11.60
C ALA A 175 12.10 20.82 -12.92
N MET A 176 10.78 21.06 -12.90
CA MET A 176 9.93 21.02 -14.10
C MET A 176 10.36 22.06 -15.15
N HIS A 177 10.89 23.20 -14.70
CA HIS A 177 11.36 24.27 -15.57
C HIS A 177 12.87 24.22 -15.83
N ALA A 178 13.59 23.22 -15.32
CA ALA A 178 15.03 23.06 -15.56
C ALA A 178 15.33 22.23 -16.83
N SER A 179 14.30 21.70 -17.51
CA SER A 179 14.40 20.83 -18.69
C SER A 179 15.26 21.42 -19.82
N GLU A 180 16.17 20.61 -20.37
CA GLU A 180 17.09 21.04 -21.44
C GLU A 180 16.43 21.13 -22.82
N GLN A 181 15.16 20.71 -22.95
CA GLN A 181 14.45 20.69 -24.23
C GLN A 181 14.29 22.08 -24.88
N ILE A 182 14.29 23.16 -24.08
CA ILE A 182 14.16 24.54 -24.55
C ILE A 182 15.22 25.43 -23.88
N PRO A 183 16.46 25.48 -24.41
CA PRO A 183 17.59 26.19 -23.79
C PRO A 183 17.39 27.70 -23.61
N GLU A 184 16.66 28.35 -24.51
CA GLU A 184 16.35 29.79 -24.55
C GLU A 184 15.19 30.17 -23.62
N CYS A 185 14.51 29.20 -23.02
CA CYS A 185 13.34 29.47 -22.20
C CYS A 185 13.74 30.16 -20.89
N ARG A 186 13.15 31.32 -20.59
CA ARG A 186 13.31 32.06 -19.32
C ARG A 186 12.06 31.96 -18.47
N VAL A 187 12.21 31.82 -17.15
CA VAL A 187 11.07 31.75 -16.23
C VAL A 187 11.13 32.89 -15.23
N ARG A 188 10.06 33.69 -15.20
CA ARG A 188 9.96 34.89 -14.36
C ARG A 188 8.96 34.69 -13.24
N PHE A 189 9.42 34.90 -12.02
CA PHE A 189 8.60 34.89 -10.81
C PHE A 189 8.32 36.32 -10.35
N ALA A 190 7.05 36.66 -10.16
CA ALA A 190 6.60 37.94 -9.64
C ALA A 190 5.64 37.76 -8.45
N GLY A 191 5.78 38.63 -7.46
CA GLY A 191 4.91 38.70 -6.28
C GLY A 191 5.68 38.70 -4.95
N PRO A 192 4.95 38.84 -3.83
CA PRO A 192 5.54 38.89 -2.49
C PRO A 192 5.99 37.50 -2.02
N GLY A 193 7.01 37.44 -1.17
CA GLY A 193 7.51 36.19 -0.60
C GLY A 193 9.03 36.15 -0.52
N ASN A 194 9.58 35.03 -0.05
CA ASN A 194 11.02 34.81 0.01
C ASN A 194 11.42 33.79 -1.07
N PRO A 195 12.09 34.19 -2.15
CA PRO A 195 12.48 33.29 -3.23
C PRO A 195 13.69 32.41 -2.88
N GLN A 196 14.30 32.54 -1.69
CA GLN A 196 15.53 31.81 -1.33
C GLN A 196 15.44 30.30 -1.54
N PHE A 197 14.30 29.68 -1.21
CA PHE A 197 14.14 28.23 -1.40
C PHE A 197 14.16 27.83 -2.89
N LEU A 198 13.57 28.66 -3.76
CA LEU A 198 13.61 28.46 -5.21
C LEU A 198 14.99 28.75 -5.79
N GLN A 199 15.68 29.77 -5.28
CA GLN A 199 17.05 30.10 -5.68
C GLN A 199 18.02 28.97 -5.32
N GLU A 200 17.86 28.37 -4.14
CA GLU A 200 18.67 27.22 -3.73
C GLU A 200 18.38 25.99 -4.58
N GLN A 201 17.10 25.69 -4.87
CA GLN A 201 16.74 24.64 -5.83
C GLN A 201 17.37 24.89 -7.21
N ALA A 202 17.29 26.12 -7.72
CA ALA A 202 17.84 26.48 -9.02
C ALA A 202 19.37 26.34 -9.08
N ARG A 203 20.04 26.63 -7.95
CA ARG A 203 21.48 26.40 -7.77
C ARG A 203 21.83 24.92 -7.79
N LEU A 204 21.07 24.09 -7.07
CA LEU A 204 21.26 22.62 -7.04
C LEU A 204 21.08 21.98 -8.43
N HIS A 205 20.22 22.56 -9.28
CA HIS A 205 20.04 22.12 -10.65
C HIS A 205 21.06 22.71 -11.65
N ASN A 206 22.02 23.54 -11.21
CA ASN A 206 23.00 24.24 -12.06
C ASN A 206 22.37 25.08 -13.20
N ARG A 207 21.17 25.64 -12.98
CA ARG A 207 20.41 26.40 -13.99
C ARG A 207 19.89 27.75 -13.48
N ALA A 208 20.58 28.34 -12.50
CA ALA A 208 20.17 29.59 -11.86
C ALA A 208 19.89 30.74 -12.84
N GLU A 209 20.66 30.84 -13.93
CA GLU A 209 20.51 31.89 -14.95
C GLU A 209 19.16 31.85 -15.70
N ARG A 210 18.44 30.72 -15.66
CA ARG A 210 17.12 30.56 -16.30
C ARG A 210 16.00 31.27 -15.55
N PHE A 211 16.20 31.52 -14.27
CA PHE A 211 15.15 31.97 -13.35
C PHE A 211 15.36 33.41 -12.91
N GLU A 212 14.35 34.25 -13.13
CA GLU A 212 14.35 35.65 -12.70
C GLU A 212 13.32 35.85 -11.60
N PHE A 213 13.75 36.38 -10.45
CA PHE A 213 12.88 36.69 -9.32
C PHE A 213 12.71 38.20 -9.21
N LEU A 214 11.58 38.72 -9.69
CA LEU A 214 11.36 40.17 -9.88
C LEU A 214 10.79 40.88 -8.66
N GLY A 215 10.39 40.12 -7.62
CA GLY A 215 9.65 40.68 -6.48
C GLY A 215 8.28 41.21 -6.90
N ASN A 216 7.78 42.23 -6.22
CA ASN A 216 6.47 42.81 -6.55
C ASN A 216 6.60 43.86 -7.67
N PRO A 217 6.06 43.63 -8.87
CA PRO A 217 6.20 44.58 -9.97
C PRO A 217 5.43 45.87 -9.69
N SER A 218 6.01 47.02 -10.05
CA SER A 218 5.36 48.34 -9.91
C SER A 218 4.07 48.45 -10.74
N HIS A 219 4.05 47.82 -11.91
CA HIS A 219 2.89 47.72 -12.80
C HIS A 219 2.69 46.25 -13.18
N VAL A 220 1.55 45.69 -12.77
CA VAL A 220 1.24 44.27 -12.97
C VAL A 220 1.12 43.97 -14.47
N GLU A 221 0.54 44.88 -15.24
CA GLU A 221 0.36 44.79 -16.69
C GLU A 221 1.70 44.65 -17.42
N SER A 222 2.72 45.39 -16.97
CA SER A 222 4.07 45.35 -17.56
C SER A 222 4.74 43.99 -17.43
N PHE A 223 4.42 43.23 -16.37
CA PHE A 223 4.92 41.87 -16.18
C PHE A 223 4.30 40.93 -17.23
N PHE A 224 2.96 40.93 -17.35
CA PHE A 224 2.25 40.05 -18.29
C PHE A 224 2.57 40.36 -19.76
N GLN A 225 2.82 41.62 -20.12
CA GLN A 225 3.21 42.01 -21.48
C GLN A 225 4.55 41.42 -21.94
N GLN A 226 5.40 40.98 -21.01
CA GLN A 226 6.72 40.42 -21.33
C GLN A 226 6.72 38.89 -21.45
N LEU A 227 5.56 38.23 -21.33
CA LEU A 227 5.45 36.77 -21.30
C LEU A 227 4.96 36.22 -22.65
N ASP A 228 5.36 34.99 -22.95
CA ASP A 228 4.80 34.17 -24.02
C ASP A 228 3.69 33.25 -23.51
N VAL A 229 3.86 32.70 -22.31
CA VAL A 229 2.92 31.78 -21.68
C VAL A 229 2.85 32.09 -20.18
N PHE A 230 1.65 32.12 -19.64
CA PHE A 230 1.44 32.22 -18.20
C PHE A 230 1.22 30.82 -17.62
N VAL A 231 1.89 30.51 -16.52
CA VAL A 231 1.82 29.19 -15.90
C VAL A 231 1.47 29.30 -14.42
N CYS A 232 0.57 28.43 -13.95
CA CYS A 232 0.14 28.33 -12.55
C CYS A 232 0.53 26.96 -11.97
N PRO A 233 1.82 26.73 -11.67
CA PRO A 233 2.30 25.50 -11.04
C PRO A 233 1.97 25.53 -9.54
N VAL A 234 0.70 25.32 -9.19
CA VAL A 234 0.23 25.29 -7.80
C VAL A 234 0.38 23.90 -7.18
N ALA A 235 0.58 23.85 -5.86
CA ALA A 235 0.55 22.59 -5.12
C ALA A 235 -0.87 22.02 -5.04
N GLU A 236 -0.99 20.72 -4.77
CA GLU A 236 -2.28 20.06 -4.52
C GLU A 236 -3.01 20.65 -3.30
N THR A 237 -2.25 21.03 -2.27
CA THR A 237 -2.74 21.65 -1.03
C THR A 237 -3.03 23.15 -1.18
N PHE A 238 -3.04 23.68 -2.40
CA PHE A 238 -3.27 25.09 -2.67
C PHE A 238 -4.73 25.50 -2.37
N ASP A 239 -4.87 26.53 -1.55
CA ASP A 239 -6.14 26.92 -0.93
C ASP A 239 -6.94 27.99 -1.72
N GLY A 240 -6.49 28.32 -2.93
CA GLY A 240 -7.18 29.25 -3.83
C GLY A 240 -6.89 30.72 -3.53
N THR A 241 -6.06 31.35 -4.36
CA THR A 241 -5.83 32.81 -4.44
C THR A 241 -5.22 33.29 -5.77
N HIS A 242 -4.96 32.38 -6.72
CA HIS A 242 -4.28 32.71 -8.00
C HIS A 242 -5.29 33.03 -9.12
N ASP A 243 -6.58 33.01 -8.80
CA ASP A 243 -7.68 33.36 -9.71
C ASP A 243 -7.47 34.74 -10.33
N VAL A 244 -7.12 35.73 -9.51
CA VAL A 244 -6.86 37.11 -9.94
C VAL A 244 -5.75 37.17 -11.00
N PHE A 245 -4.63 36.50 -10.77
CA PHE A 245 -3.50 36.53 -11.72
C PHE A 245 -3.81 35.77 -13.00
N LEU A 246 -4.55 34.66 -12.90
CA LEU A 246 -5.04 33.92 -14.06
C LEU A 246 -6.01 34.78 -14.90
N GLN A 247 -6.94 35.50 -14.27
CA GLN A 247 -7.84 36.43 -14.98
C GLN A 247 -7.05 37.50 -15.74
N ILE A 248 -6.03 38.09 -15.10
CA ILE A 248 -5.19 39.12 -15.73
C ILE A 248 -4.41 38.54 -16.91
N ALA A 249 -3.83 37.34 -16.78
CA ALA A 249 -3.13 36.65 -17.86
C ALA A 249 -4.05 36.39 -19.07
N MET A 250 -5.27 35.89 -18.80
CA MET A 250 -6.26 35.63 -19.84
C MET A 250 -6.68 36.94 -20.52
N LEU A 251 -6.95 38.02 -19.78
CA LEU A 251 -7.26 39.34 -20.33
C LEU A 251 -6.11 39.90 -21.18
N ALA A 252 -4.86 39.68 -20.74
CA ALA A 252 -3.66 40.02 -21.50
C ALA A 252 -3.55 39.21 -22.80
N GLY A 253 -4.34 38.16 -22.99
CA GLY A 253 -4.35 37.30 -24.16
C GLY A 253 -3.19 36.31 -24.17
N LEU A 254 -2.75 35.86 -22.99
CA LEU A 254 -1.72 34.84 -22.86
C LEU A 254 -2.34 33.44 -22.83
N PRO A 255 -1.75 32.44 -23.51
CA PRO A 255 -2.07 31.06 -23.23
C PRO A 255 -1.69 30.73 -21.77
N CYS A 256 -2.59 30.03 -21.08
CA CYS A 256 -2.44 29.70 -19.68
C CYS A 256 -2.30 28.19 -19.48
N ILE A 257 -1.32 27.73 -18.69
CA ILE A 257 -1.19 26.34 -18.25
C ILE A 257 -1.49 26.26 -16.75
N VAL A 258 -2.45 25.44 -16.34
CA VAL A 258 -2.87 25.32 -14.94
C VAL A 258 -2.93 23.86 -14.49
N PHE A 259 -2.58 23.60 -13.23
CA PHE A 259 -2.93 22.35 -12.56
C PHE A 259 -4.39 22.38 -12.09
N PRO A 260 -5.05 21.21 -11.90
CA PRO A 260 -6.48 21.14 -11.59
C PRO A 260 -6.86 21.51 -10.16
N HIS A 261 -5.93 22.06 -9.37
CA HIS A 261 -6.11 22.36 -7.95
C HIS A 261 -6.61 23.80 -7.73
N GLY A 262 -7.12 24.10 -6.53
CA GLY A 262 -7.48 25.46 -6.13
C GLY A 262 -8.60 26.12 -6.93
N GLY A 263 -9.44 25.33 -7.61
CA GLY A 263 -10.52 25.85 -8.47
C GLY A 263 -10.05 26.43 -9.82
N LEU A 264 -8.75 26.40 -10.13
CA LEU A 264 -8.19 27.02 -11.34
C LEU A 264 -8.66 26.33 -12.63
N LYS A 265 -8.90 25.00 -12.60
CA LYS A 265 -9.45 24.27 -13.76
C LYS A 265 -10.80 24.81 -14.24
N ASN A 266 -11.61 25.35 -13.33
CA ASN A 266 -12.95 25.85 -13.67
C ASN A 266 -12.90 27.22 -14.35
N MET A 267 -11.73 27.87 -14.39
CA MET A 267 -11.55 29.19 -15.01
C MET A 267 -11.11 29.10 -16.47
N VAL A 268 -10.64 27.94 -16.92
CA VAL A 268 -10.12 27.72 -18.27
C VAL A 268 -10.85 26.57 -18.95
N VAL A 269 -11.08 26.70 -20.26
CA VAL A 269 -11.60 25.62 -21.10
C VAL A 269 -10.42 24.92 -21.77
N HIS A 270 -10.16 23.67 -21.39
CA HIS A 270 -9.03 22.87 -21.88
C HIS A 270 -8.97 22.86 -23.42
N GLN A 271 -7.77 23.07 -24.00
CA GLN A 271 -7.47 23.17 -25.44
C GLN A 271 -8.19 24.31 -26.21
N PHE A 272 -9.06 25.08 -25.55
CA PHE A 272 -9.74 26.21 -26.14
C PHE A 272 -9.19 27.55 -25.64
N SER A 273 -9.17 27.77 -24.33
CA SER A 273 -8.73 29.02 -23.68
C SER A 273 -7.49 28.86 -22.80
N GLY A 274 -6.95 27.64 -22.72
CA GLY A 274 -5.80 27.28 -21.89
C GLY A 274 -5.62 25.76 -21.86
N LEU A 275 -4.59 25.31 -21.14
CA LEU A 275 -4.27 23.91 -20.94
C LEU A 275 -4.39 23.56 -19.45
N VAL A 276 -5.04 22.43 -19.18
CA VAL A 276 -5.18 21.85 -17.84
C VAL A 276 -4.35 20.58 -17.82
N VAL A 277 -3.43 20.46 -16.87
CA VAL A 277 -2.46 19.36 -16.81
C VAL A 277 -2.48 18.68 -15.45
N HIS A 278 -2.38 17.35 -15.43
CA HIS A 278 -2.55 16.54 -14.22
C HIS A 278 -1.23 15.96 -13.70
N SER A 279 -0.17 16.04 -14.50
CA SER A 279 1.15 15.50 -14.17
C SER A 279 2.27 16.45 -14.58
N GLU A 280 3.45 16.28 -13.97
CA GLU A 280 4.66 17.01 -14.37
C GLU A 280 5.03 16.75 -15.83
N GLU A 281 4.73 15.55 -16.34
CA GLU A 281 4.98 15.16 -17.72
C GLU A 281 4.04 15.90 -18.69
N GLU A 282 2.74 15.93 -18.40
CA GLU A 282 1.77 16.73 -19.17
C GLU A 282 2.13 18.22 -19.14
N TYR A 283 2.57 18.73 -17.99
CA TYR A 283 3.01 20.12 -17.85
C TYR A 283 4.19 20.44 -18.78
N LEU A 284 5.22 19.57 -18.81
CA LEU A 284 6.35 19.75 -19.70
C LEU A 284 5.95 19.62 -21.18
N LYS A 285 5.14 18.62 -21.53
CA LYS A 285 4.60 18.44 -22.89
C LYS A 285 3.82 19.68 -23.36
N ALA A 286 3.02 20.27 -22.48
CA ALA A 286 2.25 21.48 -22.77
C ALA A 286 3.17 22.69 -23.05
N ILE A 287 4.23 22.87 -22.25
CA ILE A 287 5.21 23.94 -22.48
C ILE A 287 5.92 23.74 -23.81
N THR A 288 6.43 22.54 -24.09
CA THR A 288 7.13 22.21 -25.34
C THR A 288 6.23 22.38 -26.55
N TRP A 289 4.98 21.93 -26.46
CA TRP A 289 4.01 22.10 -27.54
C TRP A 289 3.72 23.57 -27.85
N LEU A 290 3.50 24.41 -26.83
CA LEU A 290 3.29 25.85 -27.03
C LEU A 290 4.54 26.56 -27.55
N HIS A 291 5.74 26.11 -27.16
CA HIS A 291 6.98 26.62 -27.70
C HIS A 291 7.05 26.40 -29.22
N ASP A 292 6.82 25.16 -29.65
CA ASP A 292 6.96 24.71 -31.04
C ASP A 292 5.84 25.20 -31.97
N HIS A 293 4.67 25.54 -31.40
CA HIS A 293 3.47 25.96 -32.15
C HIS A 293 3.05 27.40 -31.79
N PRO A 294 3.72 28.44 -32.32
CA PRO A 294 3.39 29.84 -32.06
C PRO A 294 1.95 30.22 -32.48
N GLU A 295 1.42 29.60 -33.52
CA GLU A 295 0.02 29.76 -33.96
C GLU A 295 -0.98 29.30 -32.90
N GLU A 296 -0.68 28.20 -32.22
CA GLU A 296 -1.53 27.68 -31.15
C GLU A 296 -1.44 28.55 -29.89
N ARG A 297 -0.26 29.12 -29.59
CA ARG A 297 -0.13 30.16 -28.54
C ARG A 297 -1.04 31.35 -28.83
N GLU A 298 -1.02 31.86 -30.05
CA GLU A 298 -1.87 32.98 -30.45
C GLU A 298 -3.36 32.62 -30.39
N ARG A 299 -3.74 31.43 -30.90
CA ARG A 299 -5.12 30.94 -30.87
C ARG A 299 -5.65 30.82 -29.43
N LEU A 300 -4.92 30.12 -28.57
CA LEU A 300 -5.29 29.91 -27.17
C LEU A 300 -5.33 31.23 -26.40
N GLY A 301 -4.35 32.12 -26.60
CA GLY A 301 -4.30 33.43 -25.97
C GLY A 301 -5.49 34.33 -26.37
N ASN A 302 -5.83 34.38 -27.67
CA ASN A 302 -6.99 35.13 -28.14
C ASN A 302 -8.30 34.58 -27.56
N ASN A 303 -8.46 33.25 -27.51
CA ASN A 303 -9.62 32.61 -26.89
C ASN A 303 -9.67 32.84 -25.37
N ALA A 304 -8.52 32.82 -24.68
CA ALA A 304 -8.41 33.17 -23.26
C ALA A 304 -8.94 34.59 -23.01
N ARG A 305 -8.54 35.56 -23.85
CA ARG A 305 -9.04 36.93 -23.78
C ARG A 305 -10.54 37.02 -23.98
N LEU A 306 -11.08 36.30 -24.97
CA LEU A 306 -12.53 36.26 -25.22
C LEU A 306 -13.29 35.70 -24.01
N VAL A 307 -12.87 34.55 -23.48
CA VAL A 307 -13.48 33.94 -22.29
C VAL A 307 -13.41 34.88 -21.10
N ALA A 308 -12.26 35.50 -20.86
CA ALA A 308 -12.07 36.41 -19.74
C ALA A 308 -12.92 37.68 -19.87
N GLN A 309 -12.98 38.29 -21.06
CA GLN A 309 -13.86 39.42 -21.33
C GLN A 309 -15.32 39.05 -21.20
N GLN A 310 -15.71 37.80 -21.49
CA GLN A 310 -17.08 37.31 -21.37
C GLN A 310 -17.50 36.99 -19.92
N THR A 311 -16.55 36.56 -19.09
CA THR A 311 -16.83 35.99 -17.77
C THR A 311 -16.46 36.91 -16.61
N PHE A 312 -15.35 37.64 -16.73
CA PHE A 312 -14.76 38.42 -15.64
C PHE A 312 -14.92 39.93 -15.87
N GLY A 313 -14.69 40.69 -14.80
CA GLY A 313 -14.68 42.15 -14.82
C GLY A 313 -15.77 42.77 -13.95
N LEU A 314 -15.46 43.94 -13.37
CA LEU A 314 -16.38 44.62 -12.45
C LEU A 314 -17.73 44.97 -13.09
N GLU A 315 -17.77 45.38 -14.37
CA GLU A 315 -19.03 45.74 -15.04
C GLU A 315 -20.03 44.57 -15.00
N LYS A 316 -19.56 43.35 -15.26
CA LYS A 316 -20.41 42.13 -15.31
C LYS A 316 -20.86 41.67 -13.94
N THR A 317 -19.99 41.83 -12.96
CA THR A 317 -20.25 41.37 -11.60
C THR A 317 -20.99 42.43 -10.79
N SER A 318 -20.92 43.71 -11.18
CA SER A 318 -21.56 44.82 -10.48
C SER A 318 -23.07 44.67 -10.38
N ASP A 319 -23.76 44.27 -11.45
CA ASP A 319 -25.21 44.03 -11.44
C ASP A 319 -25.59 42.91 -10.46
N ARG A 320 -24.78 41.85 -10.40
CA ARG A 320 -25.00 40.71 -9.48
C ARG A 320 -24.78 41.13 -8.02
N ILE A 321 -23.74 41.91 -7.76
CA ILE A 321 -23.44 42.46 -6.43
C ILE A 321 -24.55 43.43 -6.00
N LYS A 322 -24.99 44.29 -6.90
CA LYS A 322 -26.05 45.26 -6.63
C LYS A 322 -27.38 44.58 -6.32
N ALA A 323 -27.79 43.61 -7.14
CA ALA A 323 -28.98 42.82 -6.88
C ALA A 323 -28.92 42.11 -5.52
N LEU A 324 -27.74 41.59 -5.15
CA LEU A 324 -27.51 41.03 -3.82
C LEU A 324 -27.65 42.08 -2.71
N TYR A 325 -27.08 43.27 -2.87
CA TYR A 325 -27.21 44.34 -1.88
C TYR A 325 -28.65 44.80 -1.72
N ASP A 326 -29.38 45.03 -2.82
CA ASP A 326 -30.79 45.42 -2.81
C ASP A 326 -31.64 44.39 -2.07
N GLU A 327 -31.40 43.09 -2.33
CA GLU A 327 -32.07 41.99 -1.64
C GLU A 327 -31.74 41.97 -0.14
N MET A 328 -30.46 42.11 0.23
CA MET A 328 -30.05 42.16 1.63
C MET A 328 -30.70 43.34 2.33
N MET A 329 -30.71 44.54 1.74
CA MET A 329 -31.33 45.74 2.32
C MET A 329 -32.84 45.60 2.56
N ALA A 330 -33.53 44.73 1.79
CA ALA A 330 -34.94 44.42 2.00
C ALA A 330 -35.24 43.56 3.25
N SER A 331 -34.24 42.82 3.75
CA SER A 331 -34.36 42.03 4.98
C SER A 331 -34.10 42.86 6.25
N GLU A 332 -34.62 42.46 7.41
CA GLU A 332 -34.31 43.15 8.68
C GLU A 332 -32.87 42.86 9.15
N LYS A 333 -32.24 43.82 9.86
CA LYS A 333 -30.92 43.61 10.48
C LYS A 333 -31.02 42.55 11.59
N ARG A 334 -30.17 41.52 11.54
CA ARG A 334 -30.15 40.48 12.59
C ARG A 334 -29.32 40.95 13.79
N PRO A 335 -29.74 40.67 15.03
CA PRO A 335 -28.91 40.90 16.21
C PRO A 335 -27.68 40.00 16.16
N SER A 336 -26.54 40.50 16.65
CA SER A 336 -25.35 39.67 16.80
C SER A 336 -25.66 38.55 17.81
N PRO A 337 -25.36 37.27 17.50
CA PRO A 337 -25.52 36.20 18.48
C PRO A 337 -24.73 36.52 19.75
N GLN A 338 -25.37 36.41 20.92
CA GLN A 338 -24.69 36.64 22.18
C GLN A 338 -23.62 35.56 22.38
N SER A 339 -22.35 35.97 22.28
CA SER A 339 -21.22 35.17 22.73
C SER A 339 -21.19 35.17 24.26
N SER A 340 -21.83 34.18 24.87
CA SER A 340 -21.64 33.92 26.29
C SER A 340 -20.20 33.43 26.52
N SER A 341 -19.37 34.24 27.18
CA SER A 341 -18.09 33.85 27.80
C SER A 341 -16.78 33.83 26.96
N GLU A 342 -16.62 34.66 25.92
CA GLU A 342 -15.33 34.71 25.16
C GLU A 342 -14.32 35.78 25.64
N ALA A 343 -14.64 36.60 26.65
CA ALA A 343 -13.79 37.73 27.07
C ALA A 343 -12.41 37.36 27.67
N HIS A 344 -12.14 36.06 27.92
CA HIS A 344 -10.89 35.54 28.48
C HIS A 344 -10.33 34.30 27.75
N ALA A 345 -10.78 34.02 26.52
CA ALA A 345 -10.34 32.84 25.78
C ALA A 345 -8.86 32.96 25.34
N SER A 346 -8.09 31.88 25.49
CA SER A 346 -6.69 31.85 25.02
C SER A 346 -6.62 31.93 23.49
N GLY A 347 -5.46 32.30 22.92
CA GLY A 347 -5.27 32.35 21.47
C GLY A 347 -5.58 31.00 20.80
N ALA A 348 -5.20 29.90 21.44
CA ALA A 348 -5.55 28.55 21.01
C ALA A 348 -7.06 28.27 21.06
N GLU A 349 -7.79 28.77 22.04
CA GLU A 349 -9.25 28.57 22.13
C GLU A 349 -10.01 29.31 21.05
N ILE A 350 -9.58 30.53 20.72
CA ILE A 350 -10.12 31.30 19.60
C ILE A 350 -9.85 30.54 18.30
N TYR A 351 -8.63 30.05 18.11
CA TYR A 351 -8.26 29.25 16.94
C TYR A 351 -9.14 28.00 16.79
N LEU A 352 -9.31 27.21 17.85
CA LEU A 352 -10.17 26.02 17.86
C LEU A 352 -11.63 26.35 17.56
N THR A 353 -12.16 27.41 18.19
CA THR A 353 -13.55 27.85 18.01
C THR A 353 -13.84 28.25 16.57
N ALA A 354 -12.90 28.96 15.94
CA ALA A 354 -13.03 29.42 14.57
C ALA A 354 -12.98 28.26 13.56
N MET A 355 -12.04 27.34 13.76
CA MET A 355 -11.86 26.16 12.89
C MET A 355 -13.05 25.19 12.98
N GLY A 356 -13.73 25.17 14.13
CA GLY A 356 -14.85 24.29 14.39
C GLY A 356 -14.46 22.82 14.24
N SER A 357 -15.18 22.07 13.42
CA SER A 357 -14.90 20.65 13.16
C SER A 357 -13.56 20.40 12.47
N HIS A 358 -13.04 21.34 11.69
CA HIS A 358 -11.71 21.23 11.08
C HIS A 358 -10.60 21.32 12.13
N GLY A 359 -10.90 21.86 13.32
CA GLY A 359 -9.99 21.95 14.46
C GLY A 359 -9.96 20.71 15.36
N ARG A 360 -10.67 19.62 15.02
CA ARG A 360 -10.81 18.43 15.88
C ARG A 360 -9.47 17.81 16.31
N VAL A 361 -8.48 17.76 15.42
CA VAL A 361 -7.16 17.19 15.73
C VAL A 361 -6.44 18.04 16.79
N TYR A 362 -6.48 19.37 16.63
CA TYR A 362 -5.94 20.31 17.63
C TYR A 362 -6.71 20.23 18.95
N GLN A 363 -8.04 20.12 18.89
CA GLN A 363 -8.87 19.96 20.08
C GLN A 363 -8.54 18.67 20.84
N ALA A 364 -8.41 17.54 20.12
CA ALA A 364 -8.01 16.26 20.70
C ALA A 364 -6.61 16.34 21.30
N SER A 365 -5.62 16.91 20.59
CA SER A 365 -4.27 17.14 21.11
C SER A 365 -4.26 17.92 22.45
N LYS A 366 -5.14 18.93 22.59
CA LYS A 366 -5.31 19.73 23.82
C LYS A 366 -6.06 18.99 24.94
N GLN A 367 -7.05 18.15 24.61
CA GLN A 367 -7.99 17.56 25.59
C GLN A 367 -7.67 16.11 25.99
N SER A 368 -6.81 15.41 25.24
CA SER A 368 -6.46 14.01 25.52
C SER A 368 -5.81 13.84 26.89
N SER A 369 -6.30 12.85 27.64
CA SER A 369 -5.76 12.45 28.94
C SER A 369 -4.70 11.35 28.87
N SER A 370 -4.66 10.59 27.76
CA SER A 370 -3.67 9.52 27.51
C SER A 370 -2.50 10.04 26.69
N PHE A 371 -1.27 9.65 27.06
CA PHE A 371 -0.06 10.02 26.32
C PHE A 371 -0.09 9.51 24.86
N SER A 372 -0.46 8.25 24.63
CA SER A 372 -0.48 7.62 23.30
C SER A 372 -1.50 8.27 22.35
N GLU A 373 -2.74 8.50 22.82
CA GLU A 373 -3.77 9.18 22.00
C GLU A 373 -3.33 10.57 21.58
N ALA A 374 -2.69 11.27 22.50
CA ALA A 374 -2.28 12.64 22.29
C ALA A 374 -1.03 12.73 21.39
N ALA A 375 -0.08 11.80 21.53
CA ALA A 375 1.05 11.64 20.61
C ALA A 375 0.58 11.32 19.18
N HIS A 376 -0.47 10.50 19.03
CA HIS A 376 -1.09 10.22 17.73
C HIS A 376 -1.71 11.49 17.10
N CYS A 377 -2.38 12.33 17.90
CA CYS A 377 -2.91 13.61 17.44
C CYS A 377 -1.80 14.60 17.06
N ASP A 378 -0.71 14.65 17.83
CA ASP A 378 0.44 15.52 17.56
C ASP A 378 1.13 15.13 16.26
N LEU A 379 1.28 13.83 15.99
CA LEU A 379 1.81 13.32 14.73
C LEU A 379 0.93 13.76 13.55
N LYS A 380 -0.41 13.72 13.70
CA LYS A 380 -1.32 14.25 12.68
C LYS A 380 -1.11 15.74 12.44
N ILE A 381 -0.95 16.55 13.51
CA ILE A 381 -0.67 17.99 13.40
C ILE A 381 0.65 18.24 12.68
N GLN A 382 1.68 17.46 13.01
CA GLN A 382 3.00 17.50 12.36
C GLN A 382 2.92 17.16 10.86
N GLN A 383 2.02 16.26 10.46
CA GLN A 383 1.82 15.86 9.07
C GLN A 383 0.89 16.79 8.28
N MET A 384 0.27 17.79 8.91
CA MET A 384 -0.60 18.74 8.21
C MET A 384 0.21 19.61 7.25
N GLY A 385 -0.44 20.04 6.16
CA GLY A 385 0.17 20.93 5.18
C GLY A 385 0.70 22.23 5.83
N SER A 386 1.85 22.70 5.38
CA SER A 386 2.54 23.88 5.93
C SER A 386 1.72 25.17 5.86
N ALA A 387 0.68 25.24 5.02
CA ALA A 387 -0.31 26.31 5.05
C ALA A 387 -0.99 26.46 6.42
N ALA A 388 -1.41 25.34 7.05
CA ALA A 388 -2.07 25.35 8.35
C ALA A 388 -1.16 25.92 9.46
N HIS A 389 0.14 25.68 9.35
CA HIS A 389 1.14 26.21 10.26
C HIS A 389 1.48 27.68 9.98
N VAL A 390 1.92 28.01 8.75
CA VAL A 390 2.46 29.33 8.38
C VAL A 390 1.37 30.41 8.28
N GLU A 391 0.22 30.08 7.68
CA GLU A 391 -0.89 31.04 7.50
C GLU A 391 -1.92 30.95 8.65
N GLY A 392 -1.96 29.83 9.38
CA GLY A 392 -2.85 29.61 10.52
C GLY A 392 -2.18 29.91 11.86
N ILE A 393 -1.51 28.91 12.43
CA ILE A 393 -0.96 28.97 13.81
C ILE A 393 -0.01 30.16 13.99
N GLN A 394 0.92 30.38 13.05
CA GLN A 394 1.87 31.49 13.10
C GLN A 394 1.18 32.86 13.04
N ALA A 395 0.03 32.97 12.35
CA ALA A 395 -0.75 34.20 12.35
C ALA A 395 -1.34 34.50 13.73
N TYR A 396 -1.75 33.48 14.48
CA TYR A 396 -2.19 33.61 15.86
C TYR A 396 -1.05 33.93 16.82
N LEU A 397 0.12 33.30 16.67
CA LEU A 397 1.30 33.59 17.49
C LEU A 397 1.78 35.04 17.36
N ARG A 398 1.61 35.68 16.20
CA ARG A 398 1.89 37.12 16.06
C ARG A 398 1.05 38.00 16.98
N THR A 399 -0.16 37.55 17.34
CA THR A 399 -1.09 38.27 18.23
C THR A 399 -0.98 37.76 19.68
N TYR A 400 -0.77 36.45 19.86
CA TYR A 400 -0.71 35.76 21.15
C TYR A 400 0.65 35.02 21.29
N PRO A 401 1.77 35.74 21.43
CA PRO A 401 3.11 35.16 21.32
C PRO A 401 3.49 34.18 22.44
N ASN A 402 2.77 34.22 23.57
CA ASN A 402 3.03 33.42 24.75
C ASN A 402 1.96 32.33 24.98
N ASP A 403 1.07 32.07 24.02
CA ASP A 403 0.09 30.99 24.18
C ASP A 403 0.80 29.63 24.08
N PRO A 404 0.74 28.79 25.13
CA PRO A 404 1.55 27.58 25.21
C PRO A 404 1.14 26.53 24.16
N TRP A 405 -0.15 26.42 23.84
CA TRP A 405 -0.65 25.45 22.87
C TRP A 405 -0.33 25.87 21.44
N LEU A 406 -0.45 27.17 21.13
CA LEU A 406 -0.05 27.69 19.82
C LEU A 406 1.46 27.50 19.58
N LEU A 407 2.30 27.73 20.60
CA LEU A 407 3.75 27.49 20.52
C LEU A 407 4.05 26.01 20.30
N PHE A 408 3.37 25.12 21.04
CA PHE A 408 3.54 23.67 20.88
C PHE A 408 3.15 23.19 19.49
N TRP A 409 1.95 23.54 19.00
CA TRP A 409 1.51 23.17 17.64
C TRP A 409 2.37 23.81 16.55
N SER A 410 2.91 25.00 16.78
CA SER A 410 3.89 25.60 15.88
C SER A 410 5.19 24.81 15.82
N GLY A 411 5.72 24.36 16.97
CA GLY A 411 6.89 23.50 17.02
C GLY A 411 6.67 22.20 16.24
N LEU A 412 5.49 21.58 16.37
CA LEU A 412 5.11 20.40 15.57
C LEU A 412 5.07 20.70 14.06
N GLY A 413 4.54 21.85 13.66
CA GLY A 413 4.53 22.29 12.25
C GLY A 413 5.92 22.50 11.66
N TYR A 414 6.84 23.10 12.43
CA TYR A 414 8.25 23.22 12.04
C TYR A 414 8.93 21.87 11.93
N LEU A 415 8.64 20.95 12.86
CA LEU A 415 9.17 19.59 12.84
C LEU A 415 8.66 18.82 11.60
N GLY A 416 7.39 18.98 11.24
CA GLY A 416 6.81 18.43 10.01
C GLY A 416 7.51 18.94 8.75
N SER A 417 7.79 20.24 8.72
CA SER A 417 8.48 20.92 7.60
C SER A 417 9.99 20.66 7.53
N GLY A 418 10.57 19.93 8.50
CA GLY A 418 12.00 19.62 8.55
C GLY A 418 12.87 20.67 9.25
N GLU A 419 12.27 21.74 9.78
CA GLU A 419 12.96 22.87 10.41
C GLU A 419 13.16 22.64 11.92
N ALA A 420 13.86 21.56 12.27
CA ALA A 420 13.99 21.08 13.65
C ALA A 420 14.60 22.11 14.64
N SER A 421 15.45 23.03 14.15
CA SER A 421 16.01 24.10 14.97
C SER A 421 14.95 25.10 15.44
N MET A 422 14.03 25.50 14.56
CA MET A 422 12.92 26.38 14.92
C MET A 422 11.89 25.65 15.78
N ALA A 423 11.66 24.36 15.52
CA ALA A 423 10.82 23.52 16.37
C ALA A 423 11.31 23.51 17.84
N LEU A 424 12.61 23.27 18.07
CA LEU A 424 13.19 23.30 19.43
C LEU A 424 12.98 24.63 20.15
N ASN A 425 13.10 25.76 19.44
CA ASN A 425 12.90 27.08 20.02
C ASN A 425 11.44 27.29 20.48
N ASP A 426 10.47 26.88 19.66
CA ASP A 426 9.05 26.99 20.00
C ASP A 426 8.67 26.02 21.12
N PHE A 427 9.19 24.78 21.12
CA PHE A 427 9.01 23.83 22.22
C PHE A 427 9.59 24.32 23.54
N SER A 428 10.79 24.91 23.52
CA SER A 428 11.40 25.51 24.72
C SER A 428 10.52 26.61 25.30
N LYS A 429 10.01 27.52 24.46
CA LYS A 429 9.09 28.57 24.91
C LYS A 429 7.78 28.01 25.45
N ALA A 430 7.23 26.99 24.81
CA ALA A 430 6.02 26.32 25.30
C ALA A 430 6.24 25.69 26.68
N LYS A 431 7.44 25.12 26.92
CA LYS A 431 7.86 24.55 28.22
C LYS A 431 7.93 25.63 29.30
N ASP A 432 8.50 26.78 28.98
CA ASP A 432 8.59 27.93 29.91
C ASP A 432 7.20 28.49 30.29
N GLN A 433 6.20 28.34 29.42
CA GLN A 433 4.81 28.74 29.68
C GLN A 433 3.99 27.68 30.44
N GLY A 434 4.60 26.57 30.85
CA GLY A 434 3.99 25.58 31.76
C GLY A 434 3.10 24.53 31.09
N LEU A 435 3.25 24.27 29.79
CA LEU A 435 2.60 23.11 29.14
C LEU A 435 3.20 21.78 29.68
N LEU A 436 2.43 20.69 29.61
CA LEU A 436 2.80 19.37 30.15
C LEU A 436 4.21 18.95 29.70
N PRO A 437 5.18 18.75 30.63
CA PRO A 437 6.57 18.46 30.31
C PRO A 437 6.74 17.23 29.42
N GLU A 438 5.96 16.18 29.68
CA GLU A 438 6.11 14.88 29.02
C GLU A 438 5.89 14.94 27.50
N ARG A 439 4.90 15.73 27.08
CA ARG A 439 4.50 15.88 25.67
C ARG A 439 5.51 16.73 24.90
N ILE A 440 5.99 17.79 25.54
CA ILE A 440 7.04 18.62 24.98
C ILE A 440 8.35 17.83 24.89
N ASP A 441 8.69 17.05 25.91
CA ASP A 441 9.93 16.29 25.92
C ASP A 441 9.95 15.24 24.80
N ALA A 442 8.82 14.56 24.53
CA ALA A 442 8.67 13.68 23.37
C ALA A 442 8.90 14.40 22.03
N ALA A 443 8.36 15.61 21.88
CA ALA A 443 8.55 16.42 20.67
C ALA A 443 9.98 16.98 20.54
N ILE A 444 10.60 17.34 21.66
CA ILE A 444 12.01 17.77 21.73
C ILE A 444 12.94 16.62 21.34
N ILE A 445 12.68 15.39 21.79
CA ILE A 445 13.46 14.20 21.39
C ILE A 445 13.46 14.05 19.87
N GLN A 446 12.29 14.13 19.23
CA GLN A 446 12.21 14.05 17.76
C GLN A 446 13.01 15.15 17.06
N ALA A 447 12.94 16.38 17.55
CA ALA A 447 13.72 17.49 17.00
C ALA A 447 15.23 17.32 17.24
N ALA A 448 15.63 16.81 18.40
CA ALA A 448 17.02 16.51 18.75
C ALA A 448 17.61 15.40 17.88
N ILE A 449 16.85 14.33 17.60
CA ILE A 449 17.23 13.25 16.68
C ILE A 449 17.53 13.81 15.29
N ARG A 450 16.65 14.66 14.73
CA ARG A 450 16.86 15.29 13.42
C ARG A 450 18.10 16.19 13.37
N LEU A 451 18.43 16.85 14.48
CA LEU A 451 19.63 17.66 14.62
C LEU A 451 20.88 16.85 15.03
N LYS A 452 20.76 15.52 15.15
CA LYS A 452 21.84 14.61 15.58
C LYS A 452 22.40 14.95 16.98
N ARG A 453 21.55 15.45 17.88
CA ARG A 453 21.87 15.75 19.28
C ARG A 453 21.49 14.55 20.17
N TRP A 454 22.26 13.48 20.06
CA TRP A 454 21.94 12.18 20.67
C TRP A 454 21.86 12.22 22.19
N ASP A 455 22.80 12.88 22.86
CA ASP A 455 22.85 12.95 24.34
C ASP A 455 21.57 13.53 24.94
N MET A 456 21.05 14.59 24.31
CA MET A 456 19.81 15.25 24.71
C MET A 456 18.59 14.37 24.48
N ALA A 457 18.56 13.65 23.35
CA ALA A 457 17.47 12.73 23.02
C ALA A 457 17.45 11.53 23.97
N SER A 458 18.61 10.91 24.26
CA SER A 458 18.71 9.77 25.18
C SER A 458 18.29 10.13 26.61
N ALA A 459 18.81 11.23 27.16
CA ALA A 459 18.51 11.62 28.54
C ALA A 459 17.02 11.93 28.76
N LEU A 460 16.36 12.58 27.79
CA LEU A 460 14.92 12.85 27.87
C LEU A 460 14.10 11.57 27.64
N LEU A 461 14.54 10.68 26.75
CA LEU A 461 13.84 9.44 26.46
C LEU A 461 13.84 8.49 27.67
N GLU A 462 14.97 8.34 28.36
CA GLU A 462 15.05 7.53 29.59
C GLU A 462 14.10 8.05 30.68
N SER A 463 14.00 9.37 30.84
CA SER A 463 13.07 9.99 31.78
C SER A 463 11.60 9.72 31.42
N LEU A 464 11.26 9.66 30.13
CA LEU A 464 9.89 9.40 29.66
C LEU A 464 9.53 7.92 29.74
N GLU A 465 10.45 7.02 29.38
CA GLU A 465 10.26 5.57 29.47
C GLU A 465 9.98 5.13 30.92
N CYS A 466 10.59 5.80 31.90
CA CYS A 466 10.30 5.58 33.33
C CYS A 466 8.86 5.98 33.72
N LEU A 467 8.30 7.01 33.09
CA LEU A 467 6.95 7.52 33.38
C LEU A 467 5.87 6.73 32.63
N HIS A 468 6.17 6.27 31.41
CA HIS A 468 5.25 5.57 30.52
C HIS A 468 5.86 4.26 29.97
N PRO A 469 6.04 3.24 30.84
CA PRO A 469 6.65 1.97 30.41
C PRO A 469 5.77 1.24 29.39
N GLY A 470 6.38 0.73 28.31
CA GLY A 470 5.70 -0.02 27.24
C GLY A 470 4.91 0.83 26.25
N SER A 471 5.15 2.15 26.19
CA SER A 471 4.60 3.00 25.12
C SER A 471 5.32 2.72 23.79
N ARG A 472 4.55 2.25 22.81
CA ARG A 472 5.00 2.00 21.42
C ARG A 472 5.60 3.25 20.77
N GLU A 473 5.11 4.43 21.13
CA GLU A 473 5.61 5.71 20.63
C GLU A 473 7.03 6.01 21.14
N LEU A 474 7.36 5.64 22.38
CA LEU A 474 8.71 5.80 22.93
C LEU A 474 9.67 4.77 22.35
N GLU A 475 9.23 3.53 22.15
CA GLU A 475 10.02 2.48 21.50
C GLU A 475 10.39 2.85 20.06
N THR A 476 9.46 3.44 19.29
CA THR A 476 9.74 3.91 17.94
C THR A 476 10.74 5.07 17.92
N LEU A 477 10.76 5.94 18.94
CA LEU A 477 11.80 6.96 19.09
C LEU A 477 13.15 6.31 19.45
N ARG A 478 13.15 5.30 20.33
CA ARG A 478 14.35 4.55 20.72
C ARG A 478 15.05 3.91 19.53
N GLN A 479 14.28 3.30 18.62
CA GLN A 479 14.80 2.69 17.39
C GLN A 479 15.47 3.69 16.44
N GLN A 480 15.11 4.98 16.51
CA GLN A 480 15.71 6.03 15.67
C GLN A 480 17.03 6.57 16.24
N LEU A 481 17.34 6.31 17.52
CA LEU A 481 18.64 6.64 18.08
C LEU A 481 19.68 5.62 17.62
N PRO A 482 20.91 6.06 17.27
CA PRO A 482 22.00 5.13 17.03
C PRO A 482 22.20 4.28 18.28
N ALA A 483 22.46 2.99 18.11
CA ALA A 483 22.91 2.14 19.21
C ALA A 483 24.05 2.88 19.91
N LEU A 484 23.80 3.32 21.15
CA LEU A 484 24.78 4.02 21.96
C LEU A 484 26.05 3.20 21.87
N ARG A 485 27.11 3.79 21.29
CA ARG A 485 28.42 3.12 21.32
C ARG A 485 28.70 2.87 22.79
N ALA A 486 29.11 1.64 23.09
CA ALA A 486 29.49 1.20 24.43
C ALA A 486 30.52 2.12 25.13
N SER A 487 31.09 3.12 24.44
CA SER A 487 32.01 4.11 24.97
C SER A 487 31.41 5.07 26.01
N ASP A 488 30.10 5.35 26.00
CA ASP A 488 29.50 6.25 27.02
C ASP A 488 28.89 5.49 28.22
N THR A 489 28.53 4.22 28.04
CA THR A 489 28.23 3.27 29.14
C THR A 489 29.48 2.68 29.81
N GLN A 490 30.65 2.76 29.15
CA GLN A 490 31.94 2.28 29.66
C GLN A 490 32.46 3.02 30.91
N ARG A 491 31.82 4.11 31.36
CA ARG A 491 32.16 4.76 32.63
C ARG A 491 31.40 4.24 33.85
N VAL A 492 30.43 3.35 33.70
CA VAL A 492 29.60 2.86 34.83
C VAL A 492 29.86 1.41 35.22
N LEU A 493 30.50 0.59 34.38
CA LEU A 493 30.72 -0.84 34.69
C LEU A 493 32.19 -1.18 34.84
N GLU A 494 32.79 -0.70 35.94
CA GLU A 494 33.96 -1.35 36.53
C GLU A 494 33.48 -2.59 37.29
N ALA A 495 33.88 -3.78 36.78
CA ALA A 495 33.85 -5.10 37.42
C ALA A 495 32.56 -5.48 38.19
N LEU A 496 31.57 -6.02 37.49
CA LEU A 496 30.48 -6.77 38.15
C LEU A 496 31.06 -8.04 38.80
N PRO A 497 30.83 -8.28 40.11
CA PRO A 497 31.10 -9.58 40.73
C PRO A 497 30.27 -10.68 40.05
N PHE A 498 30.83 -11.89 39.90
CA PHE A 498 30.15 -13.03 39.26
C PHE A 498 28.74 -13.28 39.83
N SER A 499 28.55 -13.09 41.15
CA SER A 499 27.24 -13.24 41.80
C SER A 499 26.17 -12.30 41.25
N VAL A 500 26.53 -11.04 40.98
CA VAL A 500 25.61 -10.04 40.42
C VAL A 500 25.33 -10.33 38.95
N PHE A 501 26.35 -10.77 38.22
CA PHE A 501 26.19 -11.19 36.82
C PHE A 501 25.27 -12.40 36.70
N GLN A 502 25.48 -13.44 37.52
CA GLN A 502 24.66 -14.65 37.56
C GLN A 502 23.21 -14.32 37.92
N GLU A 503 22.97 -13.54 38.98
CA GLU A 503 21.61 -13.16 39.40
C GLU A 503 20.88 -12.34 38.33
N THR A 504 21.59 -11.43 37.65
CA THR A 504 21.02 -10.62 36.57
C THR A 504 20.63 -11.50 35.38
N LEU A 505 21.52 -12.41 34.97
CA LEU A 505 21.26 -13.33 33.85
C LEU A 505 20.11 -14.30 34.17
N GLU A 506 20.09 -14.86 35.38
CA GLU A 506 19.02 -15.74 35.84
C GLU A 506 17.66 -15.01 35.93
N ASN A 507 17.64 -13.73 36.31
CA ASN A 507 16.41 -12.93 36.35
C ASN A 507 15.89 -12.60 34.95
N HIS A 508 16.76 -12.35 33.96
CA HIS A 508 16.35 -12.19 32.56
C HIS A 508 15.81 -13.50 31.97
N LEU A 509 16.49 -14.62 32.24
CA LEU A 509 16.03 -15.95 31.85
C LEU A 509 14.68 -16.29 32.51
N TYR A 510 14.50 -15.92 33.77
CA TYR A 510 13.26 -16.10 34.51
C TYR A 510 12.08 -15.35 33.87
N ARG A 511 12.33 -14.14 33.37
CA ARG A 511 11.35 -13.30 32.67
C ARG A 511 11.14 -13.69 31.20
N GLN A 512 11.82 -14.73 30.72
CA GLN A 512 11.85 -15.17 29.32
C GLN A 512 12.36 -14.09 28.35
N ASP A 513 13.16 -13.13 28.83
CA ASP A 513 13.74 -12.07 28.02
C ASP A 513 15.13 -12.49 27.50
N LEU A 514 15.12 -13.21 26.38
CA LEU A 514 16.34 -13.74 25.75
C LEU A 514 17.24 -12.62 25.19
N ALA A 515 16.67 -11.52 24.71
CA ALA A 515 17.43 -10.42 24.13
C ALA A 515 18.27 -9.70 25.18
N SER A 516 17.68 -9.42 26.35
CA SER A 516 18.41 -8.82 27.47
C SER A 516 19.39 -9.80 28.11
N ALA A 517 19.06 -11.10 28.15
CA ALA A 517 20.00 -12.13 28.61
C ALA A 517 21.25 -12.20 27.70
N GLN A 518 21.06 -12.19 26.39
CA GLN A 518 22.16 -12.15 25.42
C GLN A 518 22.96 -10.84 25.52
N ALA A 519 22.30 -9.69 25.68
CA ALA A 519 22.97 -8.40 25.87
C ALA A 519 23.81 -8.36 27.17
N THR A 520 23.33 -9.00 28.23
CA THR A 520 24.05 -9.13 29.51
C THR A 520 25.35 -9.92 29.32
N VAL A 521 25.30 -11.03 28.59
CA VAL A 521 26.52 -11.81 28.24
C VAL A 521 27.43 -11.03 27.29
N GLN A 522 26.89 -10.32 26.30
CA GLN A 522 27.68 -9.48 25.37
C GLN A 522 28.39 -8.32 26.06
N SER A 523 27.87 -7.85 27.21
CA SER A 523 28.53 -6.82 28.01
C SER A 523 29.81 -7.33 28.70
N LEU A 524 30.00 -8.66 28.78
CA LEU A 524 31.18 -9.29 29.34
C LEU A 524 32.26 -9.42 28.27
N GLU A 525 33.31 -8.61 28.42
CA GLU A 525 34.49 -8.72 27.56
C GLU A 525 35.37 -9.94 27.93
N PRO A 526 36.07 -10.56 26.97
CA PRO A 526 36.85 -11.79 27.18
C PRO A 526 37.90 -11.72 28.30
N TRP A 527 38.45 -10.54 28.61
CA TRP A 527 39.45 -10.39 29.68
C TRP A 527 38.84 -10.43 31.09
N HIS A 528 37.56 -10.12 31.28
CA HIS A 528 36.92 -10.17 32.60
C HIS A 528 36.86 -11.58 33.18
N LEU A 529 36.83 -12.60 32.32
CA LEU A 529 36.90 -14.01 32.72
C LEU A 529 38.24 -14.39 33.39
N GLN A 530 39.24 -13.51 33.37
CA GLN A 530 40.50 -13.72 34.08
C GLN A 530 40.33 -13.61 35.60
N ASP A 531 39.35 -12.84 36.06
CA ASP A 531 39.07 -12.61 37.49
C ASP A 531 38.09 -13.64 38.06
N TYR A 532 37.54 -14.52 37.21
CA TYR A 532 36.54 -15.54 37.56
C TYR A 532 37.22 -16.86 37.93
N GLN A 533 36.62 -17.61 38.85
CA GLN A 533 37.09 -18.95 39.19
C GLN A 533 36.85 -19.93 38.01
N PRO A 534 37.62 -21.02 37.88
CA PRO A 534 37.47 -21.97 36.78
C PRO A 534 36.05 -22.56 36.62
N GLU A 535 35.33 -22.72 37.74
CA GLU A 535 33.94 -23.21 37.78
C GLU A 535 32.95 -22.15 37.27
N GLU A 536 33.18 -20.88 37.60
CA GLU A 536 32.38 -19.73 37.16
C GLU A 536 32.58 -19.51 35.66
N THR A 537 33.83 -19.57 35.18
CA THR A 537 34.15 -19.50 33.75
C THR A 537 33.52 -20.65 32.98
N HIS A 538 33.49 -21.87 33.53
CA HIS A 538 32.77 -22.98 32.90
C HIS A 538 31.27 -22.69 32.82
N TRP A 539 30.67 -22.17 33.89
CA TRP A 539 29.25 -21.81 33.92
C TRP A 539 28.90 -20.74 32.88
N VAL A 540 29.69 -19.67 32.78
CA VAL A 540 29.45 -18.59 31.80
C VAL A 540 29.50 -19.12 30.37
N MET A 541 30.49 -19.96 30.06
CA MET A 541 30.64 -20.53 28.71
C MET A 541 29.50 -21.49 28.35
N ASP A 542 29.06 -22.34 29.29
CA ASP A 542 27.91 -23.25 29.11
C ASP A 542 26.59 -22.48 28.98
N ALA A 543 26.36 -21.45 29.79
CA ALA A 543 25.20 -20.58 29.69
C ALA A 543 25.16 -19.85 28.33
N SER A 544 26.31 -19.36 27.85
CA SER A 544 26.43 -18.68 26.55
C SER A 544 26.12 -19.62 25.38
N LEU A 545 26.57 -20.88 25.43
CA LEU A 545 26.23 -21.89 24.44
C LEU A 545 24.72 -22.21 24.45
N LYS A 546 24.12 -22.35 25.62
CA LYS A 546 22.66 -22.59 25.77
C LYS A 546 21.81 -21.42 25.27
N LEU A 547 22.35 -20.20 25.33
CA LEU A 547 21.72 -18.98 24.80
C LEU A 547 21.91 -18.80 23.28
N GLY A 548 22.61 -19.71 22.59
CA GLY A 548 22.87 -19.63 21.14
C GLY A 548 23.85 -18.52 20.77
N MET A 549 24.82 -18.23 21.63
CA MET A 549 25.83 -17.17 21.42
C MET A 549 27.15 -17.72 20.89
N GLU A 550 27.12 -18.56 19.84
CA GLU A 550 28.33 -19.22 19.32
C GLU A 550 29.38 -18.24 18.79
N SER A 551 28.97 -17.09 18.23
CA SER A 551 29.91 -16.05 17.78
C SER A 551 30.76 -15.50 18.93
N TRP A 552 30.11 -15.14 20.03
CA TRP A 552 30.78 -14.57 21.20
C TRP A 552 31.67 -15.60 21.90
N VAL A 553 31.22 -16.85 21.98
CA VAL A 553 32.03 -17.97 22.51
C VAL A 553 33.29 -18.16 21.68
N LEU A 554 33.21 -18.13 20.35
CA LEU A 554 34.39 -18.27 19.47
C LEU A 554 35.35 -17.08 19.56
N GLU A 555 34.84 -15.85 19.63
CA GLU A 555 35.66 -14.65 19.84
C GLU A 555 36.42 -14.72 21.18
N THR A 556 35.72 -15.15 22.23
CA THR A 556 36.31 -15.36 23.55
C THR A 556 37.36 -16.47 23.54
N THR A 557 37.06 -17.62 22.93
CA THR A 557 38.03 -18.71 22.78
C THR A 557 39.25 -18.27 21.96
N GLY A 558 39.06 -17.50 20.88
CA GLY A 558 40.13 -16.95 20.06
C GLY A 558 41.08 -16.06 20.86
N PHE A 559 40.53 -15.13 21.65
CA PHE A 559 41.30 -14.26 22.54
C PHE A 559 42.15 -15.06 23.55
N TRP A 560 41.57 -16.09 24.16
CA TRP A 560 42.27 -16.91 25.16
C TRP A 560 43.28 -17.90 24.55
N MET A 561 43.10 -18.31 23.29
CA MET A 561 44.06 -19.16 22.57
C MET A 561 45.43 -18.49 22.35
N GLU A 562 45.47 -17.15 22.27
CA GLU A 562 46.73 -16.39 22.16
C GLU A 562 47.54 -16.35 23.48
N LYS A 563 46.91 -16.65 24.61
CA LYS A 563 47.57 -16.66 25.93
C LYS A 563 48.28 -17.98 26.21
N LYS A 564 49.35 -17.93 27.03
CA LYS A 564 50.15 -19.12 27.40
C LYS A 564 49.39 -20.15 28.25
N SER A 565 48.35 -19.73 28.97
CA SER A 565 47.51 -20.59 29.81
C SER A 565 46.05 -20.27 29.51
N CYS A 566 45.34 -21.23 28.93
CA CYS A 566 43.93 -21.13 28.58
C CYS A 566 43.15 -22.18 29.40
N PRO A 567 42.07 -21.80 30.10
CA PRO A 567 41.18 -22.75 30.75
C PRO A 567 40.57 -23.74 29.76
N ILE A 568 40.57 -25.04 30.12
CA ILE A 568 40.05 -26.10 29.26
C ILE A 568 38.55 -25.96 29.00
N SER A 569 37.80 -25.43 29.98
CA SER A 569 36.38 -25.13 29.81
C SER A 569 36.10 -24.18 28.64
N ILE A 570 36.96 -23.17 28.42
CA ILE A 570 36.85 -22.23 27.30
C ILE A 570 37.16 -22.92 25.96
N LEU A 571 38.15 -23.82 25.94
CA LEU A 571 38.52 -24.57 24.73
C LEU A 571 37.45 -25.61 24.35
N VAL A 572 36.88 -26.32 25.34
CA VAL A 572 35.81 -27.30 25.11
C VAL A 572 34.55 -26.59 24.59
N ALA A 573 34.15 -25.48 25.21
CA ALA A 573 33.02 -24.69 24.74
C ALA A 573 33.25 -24.08 23.35
N GLY A 574 34.47 -23.64 23.05
CA GLY A 574 34.85 -23.16 21.72
C GLY A 574 34.83 -24.26 20.65
N ALA A 575 35.22 -25.49 20.99
CA ALA A 575 35.10 -26.63 20.09
C ALA A 575 33.63 -27.02 19.84
N GLU A 576 32.76 -26.93 20.84
CA GLU A 576 31.31 -27.12 20.67
C GLU A 576 30.67 -26.00 19.83
N ALA A 577 31.09 -24.75 20.00
CA ALA A 577 30.65 -23.64 19.16
C ALA A 577 31.11 -23.79 17.70
N ALA A 578 32.38 -24.18 17.47
CA ALA A 578 32.91 -24.46 16.14
C ALA A 578 32.17 -25.63 15.49
N TRP A 579 31.83 -26.65 16.28
CA TRP A 579 30.99 -27.75 15.84
C TRP A 579 29.63 -27.26 15.34
N ASN A 580 28.93 -26.47 16.16
CA ASN A 580 27.57 -25.99 15.84
C ASN A 580 27.55 -25.15 14.56
N ARG A 581 28.62 -24.39 14.30
CA ARG A 581 28.81 -23.61 13.06
C ARG A 581 29.35 -24.41 11.87
N LYS A 582 29.67 -25.68 12.05
CA LYS A 582 30.27 -26.58 11.03
C LYS A 582 31.64 -26.11 10.51
N ASP A 583 32.42 -25.41 11.33
CA ASP A 583 33.77 -24.96 10.97
C ASP A 583 34.80 -26.07 11.29
N ALA A 584 35.21 -26.80 10.26
CA ALA A 584 36.09 -27.96 10.39
C ALA A 584 37.52 -27.59 10.77
N ASP A 585 38.04 -26.47 10.23
CA ASP A 585 39.41 -26.03 10.45
C ASP A 585 39.60 -25.54 11.88
N LEU A 586 38.67 -24.73 12.36
CA LEU A 586 38.70 -24.20 13.73
C LEU A 586 38.48 -25.31 14.77
N PHE A 587 37.56 -26.24 14.49
CA PHE A 587 37.34 -27.41 15.35
C PHE A 587 38.60 -28.27 15.48
N ALA A 588 39.32 -28.51 14.39
CA ALA A 588 40.57 -29.28 14.41
C ALA A 588 41.67 -28.56 15.20
N VAL A 589 41.84 -27.24 15.02
CA VAL A 589 42.84 -26.45 15.75
C VAL A 589 42.58 -26.45 17.25
N ILE A 590 41.33 -26.26 17.67
CA ILE A 590 40.96 -26.20 19.09
C ILE A 590 41.11 -27.59 19.74
N THR A 591 40.62 -28.65 19.09
CA THR A 591 40.72 -30.00 19.65
C THR A 591 42.16 -30.53 19.72
N GLN A 592 43.01 -30.23 18.73
CA GLN A 592 44.44 -30.51 18.80
C GLN A 592 45.12 -29.73 19.92
N ARG A 593 44.71 -28.49 20.18
CA ARG A 593 45.25 -27.71 21.30
C ARG A 593 44.88 -28.32 22.65
N ILE A 594 43.63 -28.77 22.83
CA ILE A 594 43.20 -29.45 24.06
C ILE A 594 44.02 -30.73 24.29
N LEU A 595 44.19 -31.56 23.25
CA LEU A 595 44.94 -32.82 23.37
C LEU A 595 46.45 -32.63 23.57
N LYS A 596 47.00 -31.49 23.12
CA LYS A 596 48.40 -31.11 23.40
C LYS A 596 48.61 -30.71 24.86
N ASP A 597 47.62 -30.02 25.43
CA ASP A 597 47.68 -29.53 26.82
C ASP A 597 47.27 -30.64 27.82
N GLN A 598 46.34 -31.53 27.45
CA GLN A 598 45.94 -32.73 28.20
C GLN A 598 45.71 -33.93 27.26
N PRO A 599 46.70 -34.82 27.10
CA PRO A 599 46.57 -35.99 26.21
C PRO A 599 45.58 -37.04 26.72
N ASP A 600 45.27 -37.06 28.02
CA ASP A 600 44.36 -38.05 28.62
C ASP A 600 42.88 -37.60 28.65
N HIS A 601 42.52 -36.51 27.95
CA HIS A 601 41.19 -35.90 28.03
C HIS A 601 40.13 -36.67 27.20
N ALA A 602 39.51 -37.67 27.82
CA ALA A 602 38.52 -38.58 27.19
C ALA A 602 37.36 -37.84 26.50
N ALA A 603 36.85 -36.73 27.06
CA ALA A 603 35.74 -35.98 26.49
C ALA A 603 36.05 -35.37 25.11
N THR A 604 37.30 -34.96 24.86
CA THR A 604 37.71 -34.43 23.54
C THR A 604 37.75 -35.54 22.49
N TYR A 605 38.25 -36.72 22.84
CA TYR A 605 38.22 -37.89 21.95
C TYR A 605 36.80 -38.32 21.60
N ARG A 606 35.85 -38.25 22.55
CA ARG A 606 34.42 -38.45 22.25
C ARG A 606 33.90 -37.42 21.26
N MET A 607 34.24 -36.15 21.45
CA MET A 607 33.81 -35.07 20.57
C MET A 607 34.36 -35.28 19.14
N ILE A 608 35.65 -35.52 18.98
CA ILE A 608 36.26 -35.83 17.68
C ILE A 608 35.61 -37.07 17.04
N GLY A 609 35.38 -38.14 17.80
CA GLY A 609 34.72 -39.35 17.31
C GLY A 609 33.30 -39.10 16.81
N ARG A 610 32.52 -38.28 17.53
CA ARG A 610 31.16 -37.91 17.08
C ARG A 610 31.19 -37.01 15.83
N TRP A 611 32.21 -36.15 15.68
CA TRP A 611 32.40 -35.32 14.49
C TRP A 611 32.66 -36.19 13.25
N HIS A 612 33.54 -37.18 13.36
CA HIS A 612 33.81 -38.13 12.28
C HIS A 612 32.58 -38.99 11.91
N ILE A 613 31.75 -39.39 12.88
CA ILE A 613 30.47 -40.08 12.60
C ILE A 613 29.56 -39.20 11.73
N ARG A 614 29.45 -37.89 12.04
CA ARG A 614 28.62 -36.96 11.27
C ARG A 614 29.13 -36.77 9.84
N ASN A 615 30.44 -36.92 9.63
CA ASN A 615 31.10 -36.81 8.32
C ASN A 615 31.30 -38.17 7.62
N TYR A 616 30.62 -39.23 8.07
CA TYR A 616 30.67 -40.59 7.50
C TYR A 616 32.07 -41.26 7.51
N GLN A 617 32.98 -40.81 8.38
CA GLN A 617 34.33 -41.35 8.56
C GLN A 617 34.38 -42.34 9.73
N PHE A 618 33.73 -43.50 9.57
CA PHE A 618 33.52 -44.46 10.67
C PHE A 618 34.80 -45.12 11.20
N GLY A 619 35.84 -45.24 10.37
CA GLY A 619 37.14 -45.82 10.78
C GLY A 619 37.90 -44.91 11.75
N ASP A 620 38.03 -43.63 11.41
CA ASP A 620 38.68 -42.63 12.27
C ASP A 620 37.85 -42.37 13.54
N ALA A 621 36.51 -42.40 13.40
CA ALA A 621 35.60 -42.35 14.55
C ALA A 621 35.83 -43.51 15.53
N ALA A 622 35.97 -44.74 15.03
CA ALA A 622 36.21 -45.91 15.87
C ALA A 622 37.56 -45.82 16.61
N GLN A 623 38.61 -45.31 15.96
CA GLN A 623 39.91 -45.08 16.60
C GLN A 623 39.83 -44.03 17.71
N CYS A 624 39.17 -42.89 17.47
CA CYS A 624 39.01 -41.84 18.47
C CYS A 624 38.14 -42.29 19.64
N LEU A 625 37.04 -43.02 19.39
CA LEU A 625 36.18 -43.57 20.44
C LEU A 625 36.89 -44.66 21.25
N ALA A 626 37.74 -45.48 20.62
CA ALA A 626 38.57 -46.45 21.32
C ALA A 626 39.64 -45.77 22.20
N GLN A 627 40.24 -44.67 21.74
CA GLN A 627 41.13 -43.84 22.55
C GLN A 627 40.42 -43.24 23.76
N SER A 628 39.18 -42.74 23.61
CA SER A 628 38.37 -42.31 24.75
C SER A 628 38.14 -43.44 25.77
N LEU A 629 37.87 -44.67 25.31
CA LEU A 629 37.61 -45.83 26.16
C LEU A 629 38.89 -46.39 26.81
N HIS A 630 40.07 -46.08 26.29
CA HIS A 630 41.34 -46.39 26.95
C HIS A 630 41.47 -45.64 28.28
N HIS A 631 40.96 -44.41 28.33
CA HIS A 631 40.98 -43.55 29.52
C HIS A 631 39.73 -43.76 30.41
N GLU A 632 38.56 -43.94 29.81
CA GLU A 632 37.28 -44.21 30.51
C GLU A 632 36.65 -45.53 30.03
N PRO A 633 37.12 -46.70 30.51
CA PRO A 633 36.70 -48.00 29.97
C PRO A 633 35.26 -48.39 30.29
N GLU A 634 34.61 -47.73 31.25
CA GLU A 634 33.24 -48.04 31.69
C GLU A 634 32.16 -47.12 31.08
N ASP A 635 32.50 -46.27 30.11
CA ASP A 635 31.57 -45.33 29.47
C ASP A 635 30.64 -46.02 28.45
N ILE A 636 29.47 -46.46 28.93
CA ILE A 636 28.44 -47.18 28.17
C ILE A 636 27.98 -46.42 26.90
N PRO A 637 27.65 -45.11 26.95
CA PRO A 637 27.36 -44.31 25.76
C PRO A 637 28.41 -44.40 24.65
N THR A 638 29.70 -44.38 25.00
CA THR A 638 30.80 -44.43 24.03
C THR A 638 30.99 -45.84 23.47
N LEU A 639 30.87 -46.88 24.31
CA LEU A 639 30.85 -48.28 23.87
C LEU A 639 29.70 -48.55 22.87
N LYS A 640 28.51 -48.00 23.11
CA LYS A 640 27.37 -48.14 22.18
C LYS A 640 27.65 -47.50 20.82
N ARG A 641 28.25 -46.32 20.80
CA ARG A 641 28.62 -45.62 19.56
C ARG A 641 29.74 -46.35 18.82
N LEU A 642 30.72 -46.91 19.53
CA LEU A 642 31.77 -47.73 18.94
C LEU A 642 31.23 -49.01 18.31
N ALA A 643 30.29 -49.69 18.97
CA ALA A 643 29.62 -50.88 18.41
C ALA A 643 28.86 -50.54 17.11
N GLU A 644 28.22 -49.36 17.05
CA GLU A 644 27.54 -48.89 15.86
C GLU A 644 28.53 -48.58 14.71
N CYS A 645 29.69 -47.99 15.01
CA CYS A 645 30.75 -47.81 14.02
C CYS A 645 31.23 -49.15 13.45
N PHE A 646 31.48 -50.17 14.28
CA PHE A 646 31.89 -51.50 13.82
C PHE A 646 30.82 -52.19 12.96
N ARG A 647 29.55 -52.04 13.34
CA ARG A 647 28.40 -52.56 12.57
C ARG A 647 28.35 -51.97 11.17
N VAL A 648 28.50 -50.65 11.04
CA VAL A 648 28.48 -49.93 9.74
C VAL A 648 29.70 -50.28 8.89
N MET A 649 30.85 -50.55 9.50
CA MET A 649 32.07 -51.00 8.79
C MET A 649 32.07 -52.49 8.41
N GLY A 650 31.09 -53.28 8.85
CA GLY A 650 31.03 -54.72 8.60
C GLY A 650 32.00 -55.57 9.45
N GLU A 651 32.59 -54.98 10.50
CA GLU A 651 33.51 -55.63 11.44
C GLU A 651 32.71 -56.40 12.52
N ALA A 652 32.19 -57.57 12.13
CA ALA A 652 31.28 -58.38 12.97
C ALA A 652 31.92 -58.82 14.30
N GLU A 653 33.23 -59.07 14.32
CA GLU A 653 33.94 -59.51 15.53
C GLU A 653 34.16 -58.33 16.50
N GLY A 654 34.49 -57.13 16.00
CA GLY A 654 34.61 -55.92 16.82
C GLY A 654 33.28 -55.48 17.44
N GLU A 655 32.17 -55.57 16.69
CA GLU A 655 30.82 -55.30 17.22
C GLU A 655 30.43 -56.30 18.33
N ARG A 656 30.72 -57.59 18.12
CA ARG A 656 30.44 -58.65 19.09
C ARG A 656 31.17 -58.42 20.40
N LEU A 657 32.50 -58.19 20.35
CA LEU A 657 33.33 -57.94 21.52
C LEU A 657 32.90 -56.66 22.28
N THR A 658 32.56 -55.59 21.57
CA THR A 658 32.11 -54.34 22.19
C THR A 658 30.74 -54.52 22.88
N ARG A 659 29.83 -55.30 22.30
CA ARG A 659 28.54 -55.64 22.92
C ARG A 659 28.68 -56.55 24.14
N GLU A 660 29.59 -57.51 24.10
CA GLU A 660 29.93 -58.35 25.24
C GLU A 660 30.48 -57.51 26.41
N GLU A 661 31.33 -56.51 26.12
CA GLU A 661 31.83 -55.60 27.13
C GLU A 661 30.73 -54.69 27.72
N ILE A 662 29.76 -54.21 26.92
CA ILE A 662 28.58 -53.48 27.43
C ILE A 662 27.77 -54.36 28.40
N VAL A 663 27.61 -55.65 28.09
CA VAL A 663 26.90 -56.59 28.97
C VAL A 663 27.70 -56.83 30.25
N ARG A 664 29.02 -56.98 30.15
CA ARG A 664 29.93 -57.16 31.29
C ARG A 664 29.90 -55.94 32.23
N VAL A 665 30.01 -54.72 31.71
CA VAL A 665 29.95 -53.46 32.48
C VAL A 665 28.57 -53.25 33.13
N ARG A 666 27.50 -53.72 32.48
CA ARG A 666 26.14 -53.73 33.08
C ARG A 666 25.99 -54.76 34.20
N GLN A 667 26.71 -55.87 34.13
CA GLN A 667 26.67 -56.94 35.13
C GLN A 667 27.61 -56.70 36.33
N SER A 668 28.67 -55.90 36.17
CA SER A 668 29.64 -55.58 37.23
C SER A 668 29.16 -54.50 38.21
N LYS A 669 28.12 -53.71 37.86
CA LYS A 669 27.45 -52.80 38.79
C LYS A 669 26.33 -53.56 39.54
N PRO A 670 26.45 -53.79 40.87
CA PRO A 670 25.39 -54.46 41.62
C PRO A 670 24.10 -53.63 41.57
N ALA A 671 22.99 -54.33 41.33
CA ALA A 671 21.64 -53.81 41.46
C ALA A 671 21.36 -53.41 42.91
N ALA A 672 21.70 -52.17 43.25
CA ALA A 672 21.17 -51.45 44.39
C ALA A 672 20.70 -50.08 43.89
N GLU A 673 19.66 -50.10 43.06
CA GLU A 673 18.65 -49.03 42.90
C GLU A 673 17.58 -49.49 41.90
N THR A 674 16.97 -50.64 42.19
CA THR A 674 15.73 -51.05 41.53
C THR A 674 14.85 -51.77 42.55
N SER A 675 14.05 -51.01 43.32
CA SER A 675 12.61 -51.27 43.45
C SER A 675 11.89 -50.19 44.27
N LEU A 676 10.96 -49.54 43.57
CA LEU A 676 9.62 -49.10 44.00
C LEU A 676 9.46 -47.82 44.84
N THR A 677 8.68 -46.92 44.21
CA THR A 677 8.07 -45.64 44.64
C THR A 677 8.98 -44.40 44.61
N PRO A 678 8.67 -43.41 43.75
CA PRO A 678 9.33 -42.11 43.76
C PRO A 678 8.66 -41.20 44.81
N GLU A 679 9.41 -40.71 45.80
CA GLU A 679 9.23 -39.37 46.43
C GLU A 679 10.26 -39.08 47.57
N THR A 680 11.07 -38.01 47.40
CA THR A 680 11.48 -36.94 48.38
C THR A 680 12.41 -37.29 49.58
N ASN A 681 13.49 -36.59 50.01
CA ASN A 681 14.13 -35.25 49.87
C ASN A 681 15.59 -35.35 50.50
N PRO A 682 16.54 -34.37 50.43
CA PRO A 682 16.44 -32.95 50.08
C PRO A 682 17.55 -32.49 49.09
N MET A 683 17.31 -32.69 47.79
CA MET A 683 17.65 -31.71 46.74
C MET A 683 16.37 -31.27 46.00
N ASP A 684 15.24 -31.54 46.66
CA ASP A 684 13.93 -30.99 46.42
C ASP A 684 13.79 -29.73 47.30
N SER A 685 14.23 -28.61 46.75
CA SER A 685 13.48 -27.37 46.90
C SER A 685 13.34 -26.79 45.50
N GLU A 686 12.26 -27.22 44.86
CA GLU A 686 11.50 -26.54 43.81
C GLU A 686 12.16 -25.37 43.08
N PRO A 687 12.05 -25.39 41.73
CA PRO A 687 11.33 -24.30 41.06
C PRO A 687 10.00 -24.81 40.50
N ASN A 688 9.28 -25.63 41.26
CA ASN A 688 7.81 -25.60 41.24
C ASN A 688 7.29 -24.39 42.02
N SER A 689 7.68 -23.21 41.58
CA SER A 689 6.73 -22.10 41.54
C SER A 689 6.51 -21.56 40.13
N LEU A 690 7.16 -22.12 39.10
CA LEU A 690 7.18 -21.50 37.77
C LEU A 690 7.05 -22.44 36.58
N THR A 691 6.57 -23.66 36.80
CA THR A 691 6.22 -24.58 35.71
C THR A 691 4.78 -25.03 35.77
N SER A 692 3.86 -24.07 35.89
CA SER A 692 2.63 -24.13 35.10
C SER A 692 2.88 -23.39 33.79
N ASN A 693 3.37 -24.11 32.77
CA ASN A 693 3.04 -24.00 31.34
C ASN A 693 4.18 -24.56 30.46
N LEU A 694 3.99 -25.82 30.02
CA LEU A 694 4.52 -26.51 28.83
C LEU A 694 5.85 -26.03 28.19
N ASN A 695 6.93 -26.78 28.41
CA ASN A 695 8.09 -26.83 27.50
C ASN A 695 7.98 -28.09 26.62
N VAL A 696 7.41 -27.96 25.41
CA VAL A 696 7.22 -29.07 24.46
C VAL A 696 8.53 -29.36 23.72
N ASN A 697 9.02 -30.61 23.77
CA ASN A 697 10.18 -31.03 22.98
C ASN A 697 9.80 -31.18 21.49
N MET A 698 10.28 -30.28 20.64
CA MET A 698 9.88 -30.21 19.22
C MET A 698 10.38 -31.38 18.38
N ASN A 699 11.53 -31.98 18.73
CA ASN A 699 12.02 -33.19 18.06
C ASN A 699 11.08 -34.40 18.27
N GLN A 700 10.52 -34.53 19.48
CA GLN A 700 9.54 -35.57 19.77
C GLN A 700 8.20 -35.31 19.07
N THR A 701 7.88 -34.04 18.86
CA THR A 701 6.68 -33.61 18.13
C THR A 701 6.78 -33.98 16.64
N LEU A 702 7.94 -33.77 16.00
CA LEU A 702 8.17 -34.20 14.61
C LEU A 702 8.03 -35.71 14.44
N ILE A 703 8.65 -36.51 15.31
CA ILE A 703 8.57 -37.98 15.25
C ILE A 703 7.12 -38.44 15.36
N LYS A 704 6.37 -37.87 16.31
CA LYS A 704 4.97 -38.23 16.52
C LYS A 704 4.05 -37.78 15.36
N LEU A 705 4.31 -36.62 14.76
CA LEU A 705 3.58 -36.17 13.57
C LEU A 705 3.89 -37.05 12.35
N GLN A 706 5.15 -37.46 12.18
CA GLN A 706 5.54 -38.40 11.12
C GLN A 706 4.86 -39.76 11.29
N GLU A 707 4.82 -40.31 12.51
CA GLU A 707 4.08 -41.55 12.82
C GLU A 707 2.59 -41.43 12.48
N LEU A 708 1.98 -40.27 12.73
CA LEU A 708 0.56 -40.01 12.43
C LEU A 708 0.30 -39.84 10.92
N VAL A 709 1.25 -39.26 10.18
CA VAL A 709 1.24 -39.21 8.71
C VAL A 709 1.34 -40.62 8.13
N ASP A 710 2.29 -41.41 8.61
CA ASP A 710 2.51 -42.79 8.15
C ASP A 710 1.30 -43.68 8.47
N ALA A 711 0.60 -43.41 9.58
CA ALA A 711 -0.65 -44.06 9.96
C ALA A 711 -1.91 -43.50 9.25
N GLN A 712 -1.77 -42.46 8.41
CA GLN A 712 -2.88 -41.75 7.74
C GLN A 712 -4.02 -41.29 8.67
N ASN A 713 -3.73 -41.03 9.95
CA ASN A 713 -4.74 -40.71 10.96
C ASN A 713 -4.92 -39.19 11.13
N GLN A 714 -5.67 -38.58 10.21
CA GLN A 714 -5.88 -37.13 10.11
C GLN A 714 -6.55 -36.53 11.37
N ALA A 715 -7.54 -37.21 11.94
CA ALA A 715 -8.29 -36.70 13.11
C ALA A 715 -7.39 -36.63 14.36
N SER A 716 -6.58 -37.66 14.60
CA SER A 716 -5.65 -37.66 15.74
C SER A 716 -4.49 -36.68 15.54
N GLY A 717 -4.06 -36.49 14.29
CA GLY A 717 -3.10 -35.46 13.89
C GLY A 717 -3.57 -34.04 14.20
N ALA A 718 -4.79 -33.68 13.76
CA ALA A 718 -5.37 -32.36 14.02
C ALA A 718 -5.53 -32.09 15.53
N THR A 719 -6.04 -33.08 16.28
CA THR A 719 -6.23 -32.95 17.73
C THR A 719 -4.89 -32.79 18.47
N TYR A 720 -3.84 -33.46 18.00
CA TYR A 720 -2.50 -33.32 18.57
C TYR A 720 -1.90 -31.95 18.24
N LEU A 721 -2.04 -31.47 17.01
CA LEU A 721 -1.59 -30.14 16.60
C LEU A 721 -2.28 -29.03 17.41
N ASP A 722 -3.60 -29.11 17.63
CA ASP A 722 -4.34 -28.15 18.47
C ASP A 722 -3.90 -28.15 19.94
N SER A 723 -3.26 -29.22 20.41
CA SER A 723 -2.72 -29.31 21.78
C SER A 723 -1.34 -28.65 21.93
N LEU A 724 -0.68 -28.28 20.83
CA LEU A 724 0.64 -27.64 20.85
C LEU A 724 0.51 -26.13 21.09
N SER A 725 1.46 -25.56 21.83
CA SER A 725 1.57 -24.10 21.97
C SER A 725 2.04 -23.48 20.65
N LEU A 726 1.20 -22.62 20.08
CA LEU A 726 1.49 -21.85 18.85
C LEU A 726 2.81 -21.09 18.98
N GLU A 727 3.02 -20.38 20.09
CA GLU A 727 4.23 -19.58 20.33
C GLU A 727 5.51 -20.43 20.38
N ALA A 728 5.42 -21.63 20.96
CA ALA A 728 6.56 -22.54 21.06
C ALA A 728 6.92 -23.16 19.69
N VAL A 729 5.92 -23.45 18.86
CA VAL A 729 6.13 -24.03 17.52
C VAL A 729 6.68 -22.98 16.56
N THR A 730 6.16 -21.75 16.59
CA THR A 730 6.59 -20.68 15.67
C THR A 730 7.98 -20.16 15.95
N ARG A 731 8.48 -20.25 17.20
CA ARG A 731 9.87 -19.91 17.55
C ARG A 731 10.85 -21.07 17.35
N SER A 732 10.37 -22.24 16.94
CA SER A 732 11.22 -23.41 16.73
C SER A 732 11.91 -23.38 15.38
N GLN A 733 13.18 -23.82 15.34
CA GLN A 733 13.90 -24.08 14.08
C GLN A 733 13.23 -25.16 13.20
N GLN A 734 12.26 -25.90 13.76
CA GLN A 734 11.55 -26.99 13.10
C GLN A 734 10.20 -26.58 12.53
N PHE A 735 9.86 -25.29 12.59
CA PHE A 735 8.58 -24.73 12.17
C PHE A 735 8.16 -25.21 10.77
N THR A 736 9.02 -25.03 9.76
CA THR A 736 8.75 -25.42 8.37
C THR A 736 8.42 -26.91 8.24
N ALA A 737 9.22 -27.79 8.87
CA ALA A 737 9.01 -29.23 8.84
C ALA A 737 7.70 -29.65 9.54
N ILE A 738 7.34 -28.98 10.65
CA ILE A 738 6.08 -29.23 11.37
C ILE A 738 4.89 -28.81 10.51
N CYS A 739 4.96 -27.65 9.86
CA CYS A 739 3.91 -27.16 8.96
C CYS A 739 3.77 -28.04 7.70
N GLU A 740 4.86 -28.54 7.11
CA GLU A 740 4.80 -29.49 5.99
C GLU A 740 4.07 -30.79 6.38
N LEU A 741 4.37 -31.34 7.56
CA LEU A 741 3.67 -32.53 8.06
C LEU A 741 2.19 -32.24 8.39
N ALA A 742 1.88 -31.05 8.90
CA ALA A 742 0.52 -30.62 9.15
C ALA A 742 -0.30 -30.46 7.84
N LEU A 743 0.32 -29.96 6.76
CA LEU A 743 -0.29 -29.89 5.43
C LEU A 743 -0.56 -31.30 4.87
N LYS A 744 0.37 -32.25 5.03
CA LYS A 744 0.16 -33.67 4.66
C LYS A 744 -0.98 -34.33 5.44
N LEU A 745 -1.20 -33.91 6.69
CA LEU A 745 -2.34 -34.33 7.52
C LEU A 745 -3.65 -33.59 7.21
N LYS A 746 -3.66 -32.65 6.25
CA LYS A 746 -4.80 -31.79 5.89
C LYS A 746 -5.31 -30.91 7.05
N ALA A 747 -4.44 -30.54 7.99
CA ALA A 747 -4.77 -29.69 9.14
C ALA A 747 -4.70 -28.18 8.78
N PHE A 748 -5.37 -27.77 7.69
CA PHE A 748 -5.30 -26.41 7.15
C PHE A 748 -5.69 -25.30 8.15
N PRO A 749 -6.76 -25.44 8.97
CA PRO A 749 -7.14 -24.39 9.92
C PRO A 749 -6.07 -24.11 10.99
N TRP A 750 -5.32 -25.13 11.38
CA TRP A 750 -4.23 -24.99 12.34
C TRP A 750 -3.02 -24.29 11.70
N VAL A 751 -2.68 -24.66 10.46
CA VAL A 751 -1.60 -24.01 9.70
C VAL A 751 -1.90 -22.53 9.48
N LEU A 752 -3.14 -22.16 9.14
CA LEU A 752 -3.54 -20.75 9.01
C LEU A 752 -3.42 -19.96 10.32
N LYS A 753 -3.78 -20.56 11.47
CA LYS A 753 -3.56 -19.93 12.79
C LYS A 753 -2.06 -19.69 13.06
N CYS A 754 -1.20 -20.66 12.73
CA CYS A 754 0.24 -20.50 12.84
C CYS A 754 0.75 -19.36 11.94
N ILE A 755 0.28 -19.27 10.69
CA ILE A 755 0.67 -18.23 9.74
C ILE A 755 0.19 -16.85 10.19
N GLN A 756 -1.04 -16.73 10.70
CA GLN A 756 -1.56 -15.46 11.26
C GLN A 756 -0.76 -15.02 12.49
N PHE A 757 -0.37 -15.96 13.35
CA PHE A 757 0.47 -15.66 14.52
C PHE A 757 1.87 -15.20 14.11
N VAL A 758 2.50 -15.88 13.16
CA VAL A 758 3.78 -15.49 12.53
C VAL A 758 3.64 -14.13 11.83
N GLY A 759 2.52 -13.91 11.15
CA GLY A 759 2.11 -12.65 10.52
C GLY A 759 1.92 -11.49 11.49
N GLN A 760 2.00 -11.68 12.81
CA GLN A 760 2.00 -10.58 13.78
C GLN A 760 3.40 -10.24 14.30
N GLN A 761 4.43 -11.07 14.02
CA GLN A 761 5.81 -10.84 14.46
C GLN A 761 6.64 -10.06 13.42
N GLY A 762 7.68 -9.36 13.88
CA GLY A 762 8.44 -8.38 13.09
C GLY A 762 9.67 -8.94 12.35
N ASP A 763 10.40 -9.89 12.95
CA ASP A 763 11.69 -10.37 12.44
C ASP A 763 11.59 -11.83 11.97
N LEU A 764 11.14 -12.05 10.74
CA LEU A 764 11.09 -13.36 10.10
C LEU A 764 11.95 -13.41 8.85
N ASP A 765 12.59 -14.55 8.61
CA ASP A 765 13.37 -14.76 7.41
C ASP A 765 12.48 -14.93 6.18
N ILE A 766 12.99 -14.46 5.02
CA ILE A 766 12.24 -14.48 3.76
C ILE A 766 11.83 -15.88 3.31
N GLN A 767 12.60 -16.93 3.67
CA GLN A 767 12.29 -18.30 3.27
C GLN A 767 11.08 -18.84 4.04
N THR A 768 11.01 -18.58 5.35
CA THR A 768 9.83 -18.92 6.15
C THR A 768 8.58 -18.17 5.66
N LEU A 769 8.71 -16.90 5.30
CA LEU A 769 7.57 -16.12 4.77
C LEU A 769 7.10 -16.63 3.40
N ARG A 770 8.01 -16.97 2.48
CA ARG A 770 7.67 -17.58 1.18
C ARG A 770 6.98 -18.93 1.36
N PHE A 771 7.47 -19.76 2.28
CA PHE A 771 6.83 -21.03 2.63
C PHE A 771 5.42 -20.83 3.21
N CYS A 772 5.23 -19.82 4.07
CA CYS A 772 3.89 -19.48 4.59
C CYS A 772 2.93 -19.05 3.46
N ALA A 773 3.43 -18.33 2.44
CA ALA A 773 2.66 -17.96 1.27
C ALA A 773 2.23 -19.20 0.46
N GLU A 774 3.13 -20.14 0.21
CA GLU A 774 2.81 -21.43 -0.45
C GLU A 774 1.79 -22.24 0.36
N ALA A 775 1.93 -22.28 1.69
CA ALA A 775 1.00 -22.94 2.57
C ALA A 775 -0.41 -22.30 2.56
N CYS A 776 -0.51 -20.97 2.35
CA CYS A 776 -1.80 -20.30 2.18
C CYS A 776 -2.50 -20.70 0.88
N VAL A 777 -1.74 -20.91 -0.21
CA VAL A 777 -2.27 -21.43 -1.48
C VAL A 777 -2.76 -22.86 -1.30
N ALA A 778 -1.99 -23.72 -0.62
CA ALA A 778 -2.40 -25.08 -0.31
C ALA A 778 -3.66 -25.15 0.59
N ALA A 779 -3.90 -24.12 1.40
CA ALA A 779 -5.08 -23.96 2.24
C ALA A 779 -6.24 -23.19 1.58
N ASP A 780 -6.10 -22.78 0.31
CA ASP A 780 -7.06 -21.97 -0.46
C ASP A 780 -7.53 -20.68 0.25
N SER A 781 -6.61 -20.00 0.96
CA SER A 781 -6.91 -18.78 1.71
C SER A 781 -6.24 -17.53 1.10
N LEU A 782 -6.93 -16.88 0.16
CA LEU A 782 -6.47 -15.65 -0.50
C LEU A 782 -6.33 -14.47 0.47
N GLU A 783 -7.23 -14.35 1.45
CA GLU A 783 -7.24 -13.25 2.44
C GLU A 783 -5.94 -13.23 3.26
N THR A 784 -5.59 -14.36 3.90
CA THR A 784 -4.35 -14.50 4.67
C THR A 784 -3.09 -14.30 3.80
N LEU A 785 -3.12 -14.70 2.52
CA LEU A 785 -2.01 -14.47 1.59
C LEU A 785 -1.80 -12.98 1.30
N LEU A 786 -2.89 -12.22 1.10
CA LEU A 786 -2.84 -10.77 0.86
C LEU A 786 -2.41 -9.99 2.12
N GLU A 787 -2.73 -10.49 3.32
CA GLU A 787 -2.22 -9.92 4.58
C GLU A 787 -0.71 -10.14 4.75
N LEU A 788 -0.19 -11.29 4.30
CA LEU A 788 1.23 -11.63 4.37
C LEU A 788 2.08 -10.89 3.33
N ALA A 789 1.53 -10.62 2.15
CA ALA A 789 2.26 -10.07 1.00
C ALA A 789 3.01 -8.75 1.28
N PRO A 790 2.44 -7.74 1.98
CA PRO A 790 3.15 -6.51 2.35
C PRO A 790 4.44 -6.75 3.16
N LYS A 791 4.47 -7.80 3.99
CA LYS A 791 5.66 -8.16 4.79
C LYS A 791 6.77 -8.74 3.92
N VAL A 792 6.41 -9.58 2.96
CA VAL A 792 7.39 -10.09 1.98
C VAL A 792 7.91 -8.95 1.13
N PHE A 793 7.04 -8.05 0.66
CA PHE A 793 7.43 -6.90 -0.15
C PHE A 793 8.27 -5.86 0.60
N ALA A 794 8.18 -5.81 1.93
CA ALA A 794 9.07 -4.99 2.76
C ALA A 794 10.53 -5.50 2.74
N ILE A 795 10.74 -6.80 2.61
CA ILE A 795 12.08 -7.43 2.57
C ILE A 795 12.58 -7.59 1.12
N SER A 796 11.74 -8.08 0.21
CA SER A 796 11.99 -8.21 -1.22
C SER A 796 10.84 -7.55 -2.00
N PRO A 797 11.00 -6.28 -2.44
CA PRO A 797 9.98 -5.57 -3.20
C PRO A 797 9.54 -6.33 -4.45
N ASP A 798 8.23 -6.48 -4.62
CA ASP A 798 7.60 -7.23 -5.73
C ASP A 798 8.18 -8.65 -5.92
N ASP A 799 8.35 -9.39 -4.81
CA ASP A 799 8.85 -10.77 -4.82
C ASP A 799 8.15 -11.65 -5.90
N PRO A 800 8.90 -12.19 -6.89
CA PRO A 800 8.30 -12.87 -8.05
C PRO A 800 7.48 -14.09 -7.67
N LEU A 801 7.88 -14.84 -6.64
CA LEU A 801 7.19 -16.04 -6.20
C LEU A 801 5.85 -15.69 -5.57
N VAL A 802 5.82 -14.75 -4.63
CA VAL A 802 4.57 -14.35 -3.96
C VAL A 802 3.61 -13.65 -4.92
N CYS A 803 4.11 -12.82 -5.83
CA CYS A 803 3.28 -12.22 -6.89
C CYS A 803 2.63 -13.30 -7.78
N ARG A 804 3.37 -14.35 -8.17
CA ARG A 804 2.83 -15.48 -8.94
C ARG A 804 1.82 -16.31 -8.15
N LEU A 805 2.05 -16.53 -6.85
CA LEU A 805 1.10 -17.28 -5.99
C LEU A 805 -0.24 -16.54 -5.84
N ILE A 806 -0.21 -15.21 -5.66
CA ILE A 806 -1.42 -14.38 -5.63
C ILE A 806 -2.12 -14.43 -6.99
N ALA A 807 -1.37 -14.27 -8.07
CA ALA A 807 -1.90 -14.39 -9.44
C ALA A 807 -2.55 -15.76 -9.68
N SER A 808 -1.93 -16.86 -9.24
CA SER A 808 -2.51 -18.20 -9.41
C SER A 808 -3.83 -18.36 -8.66
N MET A 809 -3.99 -17.75 -7.47
CA MET A 809 -5.24 -17.81 -6.72
C MET A 809 -6.37 -17.00 -7.38
N TYR A 810 -6.06 -15.83 -7.95
CA TYR A 810 -7.03 -15.07 -8.73
C TYR A 810 -7.39 -15.77 -10.04
N LEU A 811 -6.43 -16.42 -10.68
CA LEU A 811 -6.64 -17.22 -11.88
C LEU A 811 -7.54 -18.43 -11.61
N THR A 812 -7.37 -19.15 -10.49
CA THR A 812 -8.28 -20.25 -10.10
C THR A 812 -9.72 -19.80 -9.85
N LYS A 813 -9.93 -18.49 -9.65
CA LYS A 813 -11.24 -17.85 -9.49
C LYS A 813 -11.72 -17.14 -10.76
N GLU A 814 -11.05 -17.38 -11.90
CA GLU A 814 -11.33 -16.77 -13.22
C GLU A 814 -11.32 -15.23 -13.21
N ASN A 815 -10.58 -14.61 -12.28
CA ASN A 815 -10.48 -13.15 -12.18
C ASN A 815 -9.24 -12.64 -12.93
N TYR A 816 -9.33 -12.59 -14.26
CA TYR A 816 -8.23 -12.16 -15.15
C TYR A 816 -7.82 -10.69 -14.94
N LEU A 817 -8.78 -9.83 -14.57
CA LEU A 817 -8.57 -8.40 -14.30
C LEU A 817 -7.62 -8.16 -13.12
N GLU A 818 -7.77 -8.93 -12.03
CA GLU A 818 -6.88 -8.85 -10.88
C GLU A 818 -5.60 -9.67 -11.07
N THR A 819 -5.63 -10.71 -11.92
CA THR A 819 -4.45 -11.57 -12.19
C THR A 819 -3.35 -10.82 -12.96
N ALA A 820 -3.72 -10.05 -13.99
CA ALA A 820 -2.75 -9.38 -14.88
C ALA A 820 -1.81 -8.38 -14.15
N PRO A 821 -2.29 -7.50 -13.25
CA PRO A 821 -1.41 -6.59 -12.49
C PRO A 821 -0.36 -7.32 -11.62
N TRP A 822 -0.71 -8.46 -11.03
CA TRP A 822 0.23 -9.23 -10.19
C TRP A 822 1.29 -9.95 -11.03
N LEU A 823 0.93 -10.50 -12.19
CA LEU A 823 1.90 -11.06 -13.13
C LEU A 823 2.82 -9.99 -13.71
N ALA A 824 2.30 -8.80 -14.03
CA ALA A 824 3.10 -7.68 -14.49
C ALA A 824 4.14 -7.23 -13.45
N ARG A 825 3.79 -7.26 -12.15
CA ARG A 825 4.74 -7.00 -11.05
C ARG A 825 5.83 -8.07 -10.97
N ALA A 826 5.49 -9.35 -11.10
CA ALA A 826 6.48 -10.44 -11.11
C ALA A 826 7.45 -10.33 -12.31
N LEU A 827 6.92 -10.04 -13.50
CA LEU A 827 7.69 -9.90 -14.75
C LEU A 827 8.59 -8.65 -14.78
N LYS A 828 8.31 -7.65 -13.94
CA LYS A 828 9.21 -6.51 -13.77
C LYS A 828 10.57 -6.92 -13.19
N GLN A 829 10.59 -7.96 -12.36
CA GLN A 829 11.80 -8.51 -11.73
C GLN A 829 12.38 -9.67 -12.56
N GLU A 830 11.54 -10.53 -13.12
CA GLU A 830 11.93 -11.66 -13.98
C GLU A 830 11.30 -11.54 -15.39
N PRO A 831 11.81 -10.61 -16.25
CA PRO A 831 11.19 -10.26 -17.54
C PRO A 831 11.21 -11.38 -18.58
N ASP A 832 12.03 -12.40 -18.38
CA ASP A 832 12.21 -13.51 -19.31
C ASP A 832 11.50 -14.80 -18.85
N HIS A 833 10.64 -14.71 -17.83
CA HIS A 833 9.90 -15.86 -17.31
C HIS A 833 8.69 -16.21 -18.19
N LEU A 834 8.93 -17.11 -19.16
CA LEU A 834 7.95 -17.53 -20.17
C LEU A 834 6.56 -17.93 -19.61
N PRO A 835 6.44 -18.74 -18.54
CA PRO A 835 5.11 -19.14 -18.05
C PRO A 835 4.25 -17.96 -17.56
N SER A 836 4.85 -16.93 -16.96
CA SER A 836 4.10 -15.74 -16.56
C SER A 836 3.75 -14.82 -17.73
N LEU A 837 4.57 -14.79 -18.79
CA LEU A 837 4.24 -14.05 -20.01
C LEU A 837 3.07 -14.72 -20.76
N GLU A 838 3.04 -16.05 -20.81
CA GLU A 838 1.98 -16.83 -21.45
C GLU A 838 0.63 -16.60 -20.75
N VAL A 839 0.59 -16.75 -19.42
CA VAL A 839 -0.63 -16.48 -18.63
C VAL A 839 -1.04 -15.00 -18.70
N LEU A 840 -0.08 -14.07 -18.78
CA LEU A 840 -0.38 -12.64 -18.94
C LEU A 840 -1.00 -12.33 -20.33
N ALA A 841 -0.52 -12.98 -21.39
CA ALA A 841 -1.12 -12.85 -22.72
C ALA A 841 -2.56 -13.38 -22.74
N GLU A 842 -2.81 -14.52 -22.08
CA GLU A 842 -4.15 -15.07 -21.87
C GLU A 842 -5.04 -14.09 -21.09
N CYS A 843 -4.53 -13.48 -20.02
CA CYS A 843 -5.28 -12.48 -19.26
C CYS A 843 -5.65 -11.25 -20.12
N PHE A 844 -4.74 -10.75 -20.96
CA PHE A 844 -5.03 -9.62 -21.86
C PHE A 844 -6.05 -9.98 -22.95
N GLU A 845 -6.03 -11.21 -23.43
CA GLU A 845 -7.03 -11.72 -24.37
C GLU A 845 -8.44 -11.74 -23.74
N HIS A 846 -8.57 -12.26 -22.52
CA HIS A 846 -9.84 -12.25 -21.78
C HIS A 846 -10.30 -10.85 -21.36
N CYS A 847 -9.38 -9.91 -21.16
CA CYS A 847 -9.71 -8.51 -20.85
C CYS A 847 -10.00 -7.65 -22.10
N GLY A 848 -9.87 -8.20 -23.32
CA GLY A 848 -10.11 -7.48 -24.57
C GLY A 848 -8.98 -6.52 -25.00
N GLU A 849 -7.81 -6.57 -24.35
CA GLU A 849 -6.66 -5.70 -24.59
C GLU A 849 -5.75 -6.27 -25.70
N SER A 850 -6.22 -6.17 -26.94
CA SER A 850 -5.57 -6.81 -28.11
C SER A 850 -4.15 -6.31 -28.38
N GLU A 851 -3.87 -5.01 -28.18
CA GLU A 851 -2.53 -4.45 -28.40
C GLU A 851 -1.51 -4.95 -27.35
N ALA A 852 -1.92 -5.03 -26.09
CA ALA A 852 -1.07 -5.51 -25.00
C ALA A 852 -0.79 -7.02 -25.12
N ARG A 853 -1.79 -7.79 -25.56
CA ARG A 853 -1.63 -9.21 -25.92
C ARG A 853 -0.59 -9.37 -27.02
N ASP A 854 -0.74 -8.66 -28.13
CA ASP A 854 0.15 -8.80 -29.30
C ASP A 854 1.60 -8.46 -28.96
N HIS A 855 1.81 -7.40 -28.18
CA HIS A 855 3.13 -7.04 -27.68
C HIS A 855 3.73 -8.11 -26.76
N THR A 856 2.91 -8.74 -25.91
CA THR A 856 3.35 -9.82 -25.01
C THR A 856 3.71 -11.08 -25.80
N LEU A 857 2.92 -11.42 -26.82
CA LEU A 857 3.21 -12.53 -27.74
C LEU A 857 4.47 -12.30 -28.57
N GLU A 858 4.71 -11.08 -29.06
CA GLU A 858 5.94 -10.72 -29.76
C GLU A 858 7.17 -10.86 -28.86
N ARG A 859 7.03 -10.51 -27.57
CA ARG A 859 8.08 -10.72 -26.55
C ARG A 859 8.36 -12.20 -26.30
N ILE A 860 7.32 -13.05 -26.24
CA ILE A 860 7.49 -14.51 -26.12
C ILE A 860 8.23 -15.08 -27.33
N GLN A 861 7.86 -14.67 -28.54
CA GLN A 861 8.50 -15.12 -29.78
C GLN A 861 9.98 -14.70 -29.88
N THR A 862 10.31 -13.49 -29.43
CA THR A 862 11.71 -13.00 -29.40
C THR A 862 12.54 -13.80 -28.39
N LEU A 863 12.04 -14.04 -27.19
CA LEU A 863 12.73 -14.86 -26.17
C LEU A 863 12.93 -16.32 -26.60
N GLN A 864 11.94 -16.92 -27.27
CA GLN A 864 12.06 -18.27 -27.82
C GLN A 864 13.13 -18.35 -28.92
N LYS A 865 13.23 -17.32 -29.79
CA LYS A 865 14.29 -17.20 -30.80
C LYS A 865 15.67 -17.00 -30.18
N GLU A 866 15.78 -16.17 -29.14
CA GLU A 866 17.03 -15.95 -28.40
C GLU A 866 17.51 -17.24 -27.73
N LYS A 867 16.62 -17.99 -27.08
CA LYS A 867 16.91 -19.29 -26.46
C LYS A 867 17.33 -20.35 -27.49
N GLN A 868 16.69 -20.38 -28.67
CA GLN A 868 17.12 -21.20 -29.80
C GLN A 868 18.49 -20.78 -30.35
N SER A 869 18.79 -19.48 -30.42
CA SER A 869 20.09 -18.98 -30.90
C SER A 869 21.24 -19.28 -29.95
N LEU A 870 21.00 -19.25 -28.63
CA LEU A 870 21.94 -19.65 -27.57
C LEU A 870 22.23 -21.16 -27.62
N LEU A 871 21.21 -21.98 -27.86
CA LEU A 871 21.37 -23.42 -28.09
C LEU A 871 22.17 -23.73 -29.36
N LEU A 872 22.14 -22.84 -30.36
CA LEU A 872 22.91 -22.97 -31.61
C LEU A 872 24.37 -22.49 -31.49
N SER A 873 24.70 -21.62 -30.54
CA SER A 873 26.08 -21.16 -30.30
C SER A 873 26.96 -22.18 -29.57
N ASP A 874 26.37 -23.09 -28.79
CA ASP A 874 27.10 -24.18 -28.12
C ASP A 874 27.32 -25.41 -29.02
N ALA A 875 26.78 -25.41 -30.24
CA ALA A 875 26.80 -26.54 -31.16
C ALA A 875 27.71 -26.36 -32.40
N SER A 876 28.71 -25.47 -32.34
CA SER A 876 29.68 -25.30 -33.43
C SER A 876 30.78 -26.38 -33.43
N SER A 877 30.40 -27.65 -33.61
CA SER A 877 31.29 -28.67 -34.18
C SER A 877 30.48 -29.83 -34.75
N THR A 878 30.04 -29.71 -36.01
CA THR A 878 30.24 -30.71 -37.09
C THR A 878 29.44 -30.30 -38.33
N LYS A 879 30.02 -30.66 -39.48
CA LYS A 879 29.69 -30.23 -40.83
C LYS A 879 28.40 -30.85 -41.41
N GLU A 880 27.76 -30.04 -42.26
CA GLU A 880 27.12 -30.33 -43.56
C GLU A 880 26.32 -31.63 -43.75
N MET A 881 25.00 -31.50 -44.01
CA MET A 881 24.33 -31.88 -45.27
C MET A 881 22.83 -31.55 -45.19
N GLU A 882 22.30 -30.80 -46.17
CA GLU A 882 20.88 -30.87 -46.55
C GLU A 882 20.57 -32.31 -47.03
N PRO A 883 19.34 -32.89 -46.86
CA PRO A 883 18.12 -32.34 -47.46
C PRO A 883 16.73 -32.79 -46.87
N THR A 884 15.67 -32.31 -47.53
CA THR A 884 14.32 -32.89 -47.72
C THR A 884 13.29 -32.98 -46.59
N ALA A 885 12.06 -32.58 -46.96
CA ALA A 885 10.83 -32.69 -46.20
C ALA A 885 10.52 -34.13 -45.71
N SER A 886 10.28 -34.27 -44.41
CA SER A 886 9.29 -35.14 -43.78
C SER A 886 9.44 -35.02 -42.25
N ASP A 887 8.31 -35.08 -41.55
CA ASP A 887 8.14 -35.43 -40.14
C ASP A 887 9.05 -34.74 -39.10
N THR A 888 8.48 -33.77 -38.38
CA THR A 888 8.83 -33.59 -36.96
C THR A 888 7.60 -33.85 -36.11
N SER A 889 7.71 -34.95 -35.38
CA SER A 889 6.76 -35.66 -34.55
C SER A 889 6.31 -34.85 -33.33
N CYS A 890 5.00 -34.77 -33.12
CA CYS A 890 4.42 -34.72 -31.78
C CYS A 890 4.21 -36.18 -31.34
N GLU A 891 5.23 -36.76 -30.69
CA GLU A 891 5.11 -37.98 -29.90
C GLU A 891 5.55 -37.64 -28.48
N ASP A 892 4.72 -36.89 -27.75
CA ASP A 892 4.89 -36.68 -26.30
C ASP A 892 3.52 -36.60 -25.61
N SER A 893 2.68 -37.61 -25.84
CA SER A 893 1.65 -38.02 -24.89
C SER A 893 1.85 -39.51 -24.61
N ASP A 894 2.34 -39.86 -23.42
CA ASP A 894 2.74 -41.22 -23.02
C ASP A 894 1.60 -42.26 -22.98
N LEU A 895 0.38 -41.92 -23.41
CA LEU A 895 -0.79 -42.79 -23.35
C LEU A 895 -1.21 -43.22 -24.75
N SER A 896 -1.28 -44.53 -24.97
CA SER A 896 -1.84 -45.06 -26.21
C SER A 896 -3.34 -44.74 -26.32
N PRO A 897 -3.90 -44.57 -27.52
CA PRO A 897 -5.33 -44.31 -27.71
C PRO A 897 -6.26 -45.34 -27.01
N VAL A 898 -5.76 -46.57 -26.80
CA VAL A 898 -6.49 -47.65 -26.10
C VAL A 898 -6.55 -47.41 -24.60
N GLU A 899 -5.46 -46.92 -24.02
CA GLU A 899 -5.35 -46.63 -22.59
C GLU A 899 -6.18 -45.39 -22.20
N LEU A 900 -6.31 -44.43 -23.12
CA LEU A 900 -7.11 -43.21 -22.92
C LEU A 900 -8.60 -43.52 -22.67
N LEU A 901 -9.21 -44.42 -23.44
CA LEU A 901 -10.65 -44.75 -23.29
C LEU A 901 -10.96 -45.37 -21.92
N HIS A 902 -9.96 -45.97 -21.27
CA HIS A 902 -10.04 -46.59 -19.95
C HIS A 902 -9.49 -45.73 -18.81
N ALA A 903 -8.90 -44.57 -19.09
CA ALA A 903 -8.35 -43.66 -18.08
C ALA A 903 -9.46 -42.90 -17.33
N GLN A 904 -9.27 -42.65 -16.03
CA GLN A 904 -10.20 -41.88 -15.20
C GLN A 904 -10.34 -40.42 -15.66
N ASP A 905 -9.26 -39.83 -16.20
CA ASP A 905 -9.19 -38.42 -16.60
C ASP A 905 -9.30 -38.21 -18.12
N ARG A 906 -9.95 -39.16 -18.82
CA ARG A 906 -10.06 -39.19 -20.28
C ARG A 906 -10.62 -37.93 -20.94
N LEU A 907 -11.52 -37.20 -20.26
CA LEU A 907 -12.09 -35.95 -20.78
C LEU A 907 -11.10 -34.78 -20.71
N VAL A 908 -10.31 -34.70 -19.64
CA VAL A 908 -9.30 -33.65 -19.46
C VAL A 908 -8.20 -33.79 -20.52
N GLN A 909 -7.77 -35.02 -20.79
CA GLN A 909 -6.75 -35.30 -21.79
C GLN A 909 -7.22 -34.98 -23.22
N VAL A 910 -8.49 -35.28 -23.54
CA VAL A 910 -9.08 -34.93 -24.85
C VAL A 910 -9.24 -33.42 -25.01
N GLN A 911 -9.63 -32.71 -23.95
CA GLN A 911 -9.74 -31.26 -23.94
C GLN A 911 -8.36 -30.59 -24.13
N LEU A 912 -7.34 -31.06 -23.42
CA LEU A 912 -5.96 -30.61 -23.57
C LEU A 912 -5.43 -30.88 -24.99
N ALA A 913 -5.79 -32.02 -25.59
CA ALA A 913 -5.42 -32.34 -26.97
C ALA A 913 -6.11 -31.41 -28.00
N LEU A 914 -7.34 -30.96 -27.74
CA LEU A 914 -8.02 -29.97 -28.58
C LEU A 914 -7.35 -28.58 -28.48
N GLU A 915 -6.98 -28.16 -27.27
CA GLU A 915 -6.30 -26.88 -27.01
C GLU A 915 -4.89 -26.86 -27.64
N ASN A 916 -4.18 -27.99 -27.57
CA ASN A 916 -2.87 -28.15 -28.19
C ASN A 916 -2.91 -28.44 -29.70
N HIS A 917 -4.08 -28.37 -30.33
CA HIS A 917 -4.28 -28.66 -31.76
C HIS A 917 -3.74 -30.03 -32.21
N ALA A 918 -3.75 -31.04 -31.33
CA ALA A 918 -3.24 -32.39 -31.58
C ALA A 918 -4.24 -33.26 -32.38
N PHE A 919 -4.73 -32.74 -33.52
CA PHE A 919 -5.82 -33.35 -34.29
C PHE A 919 -5.45 -34.71 -34.88
N SER A 920 -4.19 -34.93 -35.27
CA SER A 920 -3.71 -36.20 -35.82
C SER A 920 -3.76 -37.33 -34.79
N TRP A 921 -3.52 -37.02 -33.52
CA TRP A 921 -3.65 -37.96 -32.41
C TRP A 921 -5.13 -38.22 -32.09
N LEU A 922 -5.96 -37.17 -32.00
CA LEU A 922 -7.42 -37.30 -31.82
C LEU A 922 -8.09 -38.12 -32.93
N ARG A 923 -7.58 -38.04 -34.16
CA ARG A 923 -8.04 -38.90 -35.26
C ARG A 923 -7.74 -40.38 -35.00
N LYS A 924 -6.57 -40.72 -34.46
CA LYS A 924 -6.26 -42.12 -34.05
C LYS A 924 -7.17 -42.59 -32.90
N VAL A 925 -7.59 -41.67 -32.02
CA VAL A 925 -8.57 -41.95 -30.96
C VAL A 925 -9.96 -42.21 -31.55
N ALA A 926 -10.35 -41.51 -32.63
CA ALA A 926 -11.61 -41.73 -33.32
C ALA A 926 -11.79 -43.17 -33.82
N ASP A 927 -10.74 -43.76 -34.41
CA ASP A 927 -10.74 -45.14 -34.91
C ASP A 927 -11.13 -46.15 -33.81
N GLN A 928 -10.78 -45.86 -32.54
CA GLN A 928 -11.08 -46.72 -31.40
C GLN A 928 -12.39 -46.34 -30.70
N ALA A 929 -12.74 -45.05 -30.70
CA ALA A 929 -13.99 -44.55 -30.16
C ALA A 929 -15.21 -45.11 -30.92
N LEU A 930 -15.09 -45.39 -32.21
CA LEU A 930 -16.15 -46.05 -33.01
C LEU A 930 -16.38 -47.51 -32.62
N VAL A 931 -15.31 -48.23 -32.25
CA VAL A 931 -15.38 -49.65 -31.89
C VAL A 931 -15.82 -49.83 -30.42
N SER A 932 -15.58 -48.83 -29.57
CA SER A 932 -15.94 -48.87 -28.16
C SER A 932 -17.45 -48.71 -27.95
N THR A 933 -18.01 -49.55 -27.06
CA THR A 933 -19.44 -49.53 -26.73
C THR A 933 -19.81 -48.43 -25.72
N ASP A 934 -18.84 -47.95 -24.92
CA ASP A 934 -19.06 -47.06 -23.77
C ASP A 934 -18.15 -45.81 -23.86
N CYS A 935 -18.36 -45.00 -24.90
CA CYS A 935 -17.62 -43.76 -25.15
C CYS A 935 -18.48 -42.53 -24.81
N PRO A 936 -18.01 -41.59 -23.95
CA PRO A 936 -18.68 -40.33 -23.68
C PRO A 936 -18.90 -39.48 -24.93
N LEU A 937 -20.01 -38.73 -24.95
CA LEU A 937 -20.42 -37.89 -26.08
C LEU A 937 -19.37 -36.81 -26.41
N GLU A 938 -18.75 -36.23 -25.38
CA GLU A 938 -17.79 -35.15 -25.48
C GLU A 938 -16.52 -35.58 -26.23
N ILE A 939 -16.11 -36.85 -26.07
CA ILE A 939 -14.98 -37.42 -26.80
C ILE A 939 -15.34 -37.62 -28.27
N LEU A 940 -16.56 -38.08 -28.56
CA LEU A 940 -17.03 -38.23 -29.94
C LEU A 940 -17.13 -36.87 -30.64
N GLN A 941 -17.64 -35.84 -29.96
CA GLN A 941 -17.71 -34.47 -30.48
C GLN A 941 -16.31 -33.87 -30.73
N ALA A 942 -15.35 -34.10 -29.82
CA ALA A 942 -13.96 -33.70 -29.99
C ALA A 942 -13.30 -34.37 -31.21
N CYS A 943 -13.53 -35.67 -31.39
CA CYS A 943 -13.09 -36.42 -32.56
C CYS A 943 -13.72 -35.89 -33.86
N CYS A 944 -15.02 -35.58 -33.86
CA CYS A 944 -15.68 -34.93 -35.00
C CYS A 944 -15.00 -33.60 -35.37
N LYS A 945 -14.69 -32.75 -34.37
CA LYS A 945 -13.98 -31.49 -34.60
C LYS A 945 -12.59 -31.72 -35.20
N ALA A 946 -11.84 -32.71 -34.73
CA ALA A 946 -10.55 -33.08 -35.31
C ALA A 946 -10.67 -33.55 -36.77
N CYS A 947 -11.70 -34.33 -37.11
CA CYS A 947 -11.95 -34.76 -38.49
C CYS A 947 -12.31 -33.60 -39.43
N VAL A 948 -13.04 -32.58 -38.95
CA VAL A 948 -13.34 -31.36 -39.71
C VAL A 948 -12.05 -30.60 -40.05
N GLU A 949 -11.11 -30.49 -39.12
CA GLU A 949 -9.84 -29.78 -39.32
C GLU A 949 -8.83 -30.58 -40.17
N LEU A 950 -8.89 -31.91 -40.14
CA LEU A 950 -8.06 -32.79 -40.98
C LEU A 950 -8.65 -33.11 -42.36
N ASP A 951 -9.85 -32.61 -42.67
CA ASP A 951 -10.57 -32.87 -43.93
C ASP A 951 -10.90 -34.37 -44.19
N ASP A 952 -11.14 -35.16 -43.13
CA ASP A 952 -11.47 -36.59 -43.20
C ASP A 952 -13.01 -36.81 -43.20
N GLU A 953 -13.64 -36.65 -44.37
CA GLU A 953 -15.10 -36.72 -44.54
C GLU A 953 -15.69 -38.09 -44.16
N ALA A 954 -14.99 -39.19 -44.47
CA ALA A 954 -15.50 -40.54 -44.23
C ALA A 954 -15.61 -40.83 -42.73
N MET A 955 -14.56 -40.53 -41.97
CA MET A 955 -14.53 -40.72 -40.52
C MET A 955 -15.51 -39.79 -39.79
N LEU A 956 -15.64 -38.54 -40.25
CA LEU A 956 -16.58 -37.56 -39.68
C LEU A 956 -18.03 -38.05 -39.78
N LEU A 957 -18.43 -38.61 -40.92
CA LEU A 957 -19.79 -39.12 -41.11
C LEU A 957 -20.08 -40.37 -40.26
N GLU A 958 -19.12 -41.29 -40.12
CA GLU A 958 -19.26 -42.46 -39.25
C GLU A 958 -19.38 -42.08 -37.77
N LEU A 959 -18.57 -41.11 -37.30
CA LEU A 959 -18.68 -40.58 -35.94
C LEU A 959 -20.00 -39.83 -35.72
N ALA A 960 -20.45 -39.06 -36.70
CA ALA A 960 -21.73 -38.34 -36.62
C ALA A 960 -22.91 -39.32 -36.54
N GLU A 961 -22.91 -40.42 -37.30
CA GLU A 961 -23.91 -41.49 -37.16
C GLU A 961 -23.85 -42.17 -35.79
N ARG A 962 -22.64 -42.35 -35.23
CA ARG A 962 -22.47 -42.89 -33.88
C ARG A 962 -23.04 -41.95 -32.81
N VAL A 963 -22.81 -40.63 -32.92
CA VAL A 963 -23.41 -39.64 -32.02
C VAL A 963 -24.93 -39.61 -32.18
N GLU A 964 -25.43 -39.68 -33.41
CA GLU A 964 -26.88 -39.74 -33.69
C GLU A 964 -27.55 -40.96 -33.05
N SER A 965 -26.85 -42.09 -32.96
CA SER A 965 -27.32 -43.29 -32.26
C SER A 965 -27.44 -43.11 -30.73
N GLN A 966 -26.67 -42.18 -30.14
CA GLN A 966 -26.70 -41.88 -28.71
C GLN A 966 -27.69 -40.74 -28.38
N ILE A 967 -27.60 -39.62 -29.10
CA ILE A 967 -28.48 -38.45 -28.97
C ILE A 967 -28.91 -38.01 -30.36
N PRO A 968 -30.16 -38.30 -30.77
CA PRO A 968 -30.68 -37.85 -32.05
C PRO A 968 -30.72 -36.32 -32.12
N GLY A 969 -30.12 -35.75 -33.16
CA GLY A 969 -30.14 -34.30 -33.39
C GLY A 969 -29.24 -33.46 -32.49
N ASP A 970 -28.14 -34.03 -31.97
CA ASP A 970 -27.15 -33.29 -31.16
C ASP A 970 -26.75 -31.96 -31.83
N PRO A 971 -27.00 -30.79 -31.18
CA PRO A 971 -26.79 -29.49 -31.79
C PRO A 971 -25.35 -29.23 -32.21
N ILE A 972 -24.38 -29.68 -31.40
CA ILE A 972 -22.94 -29.44 -31.61
C ILE A 972 -22.46 -30.24 -32.82
N THR A 973 -22.75 -31.54 -32.87
CA THR A 973 -22.35 -32.41 -33.98
C THR A 973 -23.03 -32.01 -35.29
N CYS A 974 -24.33 -31.67 -35.26
CA CYS A 974 -25.03 -31.18 -36.45
C CYS A 974 -24.40 -29.89 -37.00
N ARG A 975 -23.97 -28.96 -36.13
CA ARG A 975 -23.29 -27.72 -36.54
C ARG A 975 -21.88 -27.98 -37.07
N LEU A 976 -21.13 -28.93 -36.49
CA LEU A 976 -19.79 -29.31 -36.98
C LEU A 976 -19.84 -29.93 -38.39
N VAL A 977 -20.76 -30.87 -38.62
CA VAL A 977 -20.93 -31.50 -39.95
C VAL A 977 -21.49 -30.48 -40.96
N ALA A 978 -22.42 -29.61 -40.55
CA ALA A 978 -22.89 -28.52 -41.40
C ALA A 978 -21.75 -27.56 -41.77
N GLY A 979 -20.92 -27.17 -40.81
CA GLY A 979 -19.73 -26.33 -41.02
C GLY A 979 -18.74 -26.95 -42.01
N TYR A 980 -18.54 -28.27 -41.95
CA TYR A 980 -17.74 -29.00 -42.94
C TYR A 980 -18.32 -28.90 -44.36
N HIS A 981 -19.63 -29.12 -44.51
CA HIS A 981 -20.29 -28.98 -45.81
C HIS A 981 -20.28 -27.54 -46.34
N LEU A 982 -20.37 -26.54 -45.45
CA LEU A 982 -20.24 -25.12 -45.82
C LEU A 982 -18.82 -24.79 -46.30
N LYS A 983 -17.77 -25.29 -45.64
CA LYS A 983 -16.37 -25.16 -46.12
C LYS A 983 -16.18 -25.73 -47.54
N LYS A 984 -17.06 -26.63 -48.01
CA LYS A 984 -17.03 -27.23 -49.36
C LYS A 984 -18.12 -26.69 -50.30
N ASP A 985 -18.76 -25.57 -49.96
CA ASP A 985 -19.85 -24.93 -50.74
C ASP A 985 -21.08 -25.83 -50.97
N ARG A 986 -21.33 -26.81 -50.09
CA ARG A 986 -22.47 -27.74 -50.17
C ARG A 986 -23.64 -27.26 -49.30
N TYR A 987 -24.19 -26.08 -49.61
CA TYR A 987 -25.26 -25.42 -48.84
C TYR A 987 -26.53 -26.28 -48.68
N LEU A 988 -26.91 -27.02 -49.73
CA LEU A 988 -28.08 -27.92 -49.71
C LEU A 988 -27.94 -29.10 -48.73
N SER A 989 -26.71 -29.52 -48.44
CA SER A 989 -26.42 -30.57 -47.46
C SER A 989 -26.31 -30.01 -46.04
N ALA A 990 -25.89 -28.75 -45.89
CA ALA A 990 -25.73 -28.09 -44.59
C ALA A 990 -27.07 -27.61 -43.99
N ALA A 991 -27.99 -27.08 -44.80
CA ALA A 991 -29.24 -26.50 -44.32
C ALA A 991 -30.11 -27.46 -43.46
N PRO A 992 -30.31 -28.75 -43.84
CA PRO A 992 -31.09 -29.68 -43.03
C PRO A 992 -30.45 -29.99 -41.67
N LEU A 993 -29.11 -29.97 -41.57
CA LEU A 993 -28.38 -30.23 -40.33
C LEU A 993 -28.48 -29.03 -39.38
N LEU A 994 -28.35 -27.81 -39.90
CA LEU A 994 -28.54 -26.58 -39.12
C LEU A 994 -29.98 -26.47 -38.62
N ALA A 995 -30.97 -26.77 -39.46
CA ALA A 995 -32.38 -26.79 -39.07
C ALA A 995 -32.68 -27.85 -37.99
N ARG A 996 -31.97 -28.98 -38.00
CA ARG A 996 -32.07 -30.00 -36.94
C ARG A 996 -31.46 -29.53 -35.62
N SER A 997 -30.31 -28.85 -35.66
CA SER A 997 -29.69 -28.23 -34.47
C SER A 997 -30.64 -27.21 -33.80
N LEU A 998 -31.29 -26.36 -34.59
CA LEU A 998 -32.25 -25.34 -34.11
C LEU A 998 -33.54 -25.93 -33.51
N LYS A 999 -33.84 -27.22 -33.70
CA LYS A 999 -34.98 -27.84 -32.99
C LYS A 999 -34.72 -27.99 -31.50
N HIS A 1000 -33.46 -28.15 -31.13
CA HIS A 1000 -33.02 -28.31 -29.73
C HIS A 1000 -32.56 -26.99 -29.13
N ASP A 1001 -32.07 -26.07 -29.96
CA ASP A 1001 -31.55 -24.75 -29.56
C ASP A 1001 -32.15 -23.64 -30.46
N PRO A 1002 -33.44 -23.30 -30.29
CA PRO A 1002 -34.21 -22.50 -31.25
C PRO A 1002 -33.83 -21.02 -31.31
N ASP A 1003 -33.13 -20.51 -30.29
CA ASP A 1003 -32.77 -19.09 -30.18
C ASP A 1003 -31.27 -18.85 -30.45
N HIS A 1004 -30.54 -19.85 -30.96
CA HIS A 1004 -29.13 -19.72 -31.33
C HIS A 1004 -28.92 -18.86 -32.58
N LEU A 1005 -28.72 -17.56 -32.36
CA LEU A 1005 -28.65 -16.51 -33.38
C LEU A 1005 -27.69 -16.86 -34.53
N MET A 1006 -26.47 -17.28 -34.23
CA MET A 1006 -25.44 -17.58 -35.23
C MET A 1006 -25.83 -18.73 -36.16
N THR A 1007 -26.61 -19.71 -35.68
CA THR A 1007 -27.09 -20.82 -36.53
C THR A 1007 -28.28 -20.40 -37.39
N LEU A 1008 -29.13 -19.51 -36.89
CA LEU A 1008 -30.21 -18.91 -37.69
C LEU A 1008 -29.64 -18.06 -38.83
N GLU A 1009 -28.60 -17.28 -38.58
CA GLU A 1009 -27.93 -16.44 -39.59
C GLU A 1009 -27.32 -17.30 -40.71
N VAL A 1010 -26.54 -18.32 -40.35
CA VAL A 1010 -25.92 -19.25 -41.31
C VAL A 1010 -26.99 -20.05 -42.08
N LEU A 1011 -28.12 -20.40 -41.45
CA LEU A 1011 -29.23 -21.07 -42.12
C LEU A 1011 -29.93 -20.15 -43.13
N ALA A 1012 -30.08 -18.87 -42.83
CA ALA A 1012 -30.63 -17.88 -43.76
C ALA A 1012 -29.73 -17.72 -45.00
N GLU A 1013 -28.41 -17.72 -44.81
CA GLU A 1013 -27.42 -17.73 -45.90
C GLU A 1013 -27.53 -19.01 -46.74
N CYS A 1014 -27.69 -20.18 -46.12
CA CYS A 1014 -27.92 -21.42 -46.85
C CYS A 1014 -29.17 -21.39 -47.72
N PHE A 1015 -30.29 -20.83 -47.22
CA PHE A 1015 -31.54 -20.70 -47.98
C PHE A 1015 -31.44 -19.69 -49.11
N GLU A 1016 -30.64 -18.63 -48.94
CA GLU A 1016 -30.31 -17.69 -50.02
C GLU A 1016 -29.58 -18.38 -51.16
N HIS A 1017 -28.54 -19.17 -50.86
CA HIS A 1017 -27.80 -19.92 -51.86
C HIS A 1017 -28.60 -21.06 -52.51
N ALA A 1018 -29.57 -21.62 -51.79
CA ALA A 1018 -30.50 -22.63 -52.31
C ALA A 1018 -31.64 -22.05 -53.18
N GLY A 1019 -31.82 -20.72 -53.18
CA GLY A 1019 -32.92 -20.04 -53.90
C GLY A 1019 -34.30 -20.15 -53.21
N GLU A 1020 -34.34 -20.59 -51.95
CA GLU A 1020 -35.56 -20.78 -51.16
C GLU A 1020 -35.91 -19.48 -50.41
N HIS A 1021 -36.37 -18.47 -51.16
CA HIS A 1021 -36.59 -17.12 -50.65
C HIS A 1021 -37.61 -17.04 -49.50
N GLU A 1022 -38.66 -17.86 -49.51
CA GLU A 1022 -39.67 -17.89 -48.44
C GLU A 1022 -39.09 -18.40 -47.11
N ALA A 1023 -38.25 -19.45 -47.17
CA ALA A 1023 -37.61 -20.01 -45.98
C ALA A 1023 -36.56 -19.06 -45.39
N LYS A 1024 -35.84 -18.33 -46.25
CA LYS A 1024 -34.93 -17.26 -45.82
C LYS A 1024 -35.67 -16.16 -45.07
N GLU A 1025 -36.78 -15.67 -45.62
CA GLU A 1025 -37.54 -14.56 -45.03
C GLU A 1025 -38.13 -14.94 -43.66
N HIS A 1026 -38.64 -16.18 -43.53
CA HIS A 1026 -39.10 -16.70 -42.23
C HIS A 1026 -37.96 -16.82 -41.21
N THR A 1027 -36.75 -17.20 -41.64
CA THR A 1027 -35.57 -17.30 -40.76
C THR A 1027 -35.09 -15.91 -40.32
N LEU A 1028 -35.09 -14.92 -41.22
CA LEU A 1028 -34.77 -13.53 -40.90
C LEU A 1028 -35.81 -12.88 -39.97
N GLN A 1029 -37.10 -13.19 -40.13
CA GLN A 1029 -38.13 -12.78 -39.18
C GLN A 1029 -37.86 -13.38 -37.80
N ARG A 1030 -37.48 -14.66 -37.72
CA ARG A 1030 -37.14 -15.29 -36.45
C ARG A 1030 -35.90 -14.64 -35.79
N ILE A 1031 -34.88 -14.27 -36.56
CA ILE A 1031 -33.72 -13.52 -36.06
C ILE A 1031 -34.17 -12.17 -35.50
N ALA A 1032 -35.04 -11.46 -36.22
CA ALA A 1032 -35.59 -10.19 -35.75
C ALA A 1032 -36.44 -10.37 -34.48
N GLU A 1033 -37.19 -11.45 -34.34
CA GLU A 1033 -37.94 -11.76 -33.10
C GLU A 1033 -37.02 -12.01 -31.90
N VAL A 1034 -35.95 -12.79 -32.10
CA VAL A 1034 -34.95 -13.08 -31.05
C VAL A 1034 -34.19 -11.81 -30.66
N GLN A 1035 -33.88 -10.94 -31.63
CA GLN A 1035 -33.20 -9.65 -31.39
C GLN A 1035 -34.14 -8.56 -30.83
N ALA A 1036 -35.44 -8.62 -31.14
CA ALA A 1036 -36.44 -7.64 -30.71
C ALA A 1036 -37.17 -8.03 -29.42
N ALA A 1037 -36.88 -9.20 -28.83
CA ALA A 1037 -37.40 -9.56 -27.52
C ALA A 1037 -36.86 -8.59 -26.46
N PRO A 1038 -37.68 -7.71 -25.86
CA PRO A 1038 -37.24 -6.88 -24.75
C PRO A 1038 -37.01 -7.77 -23.52
N PRO A 1039 -36.14 -7.36 -22.56
CA PRO A 1039 -36.05 -8.04 -21.28
C PRO A 1039 -37.45 -8.05 -20.68
N THR A 1040 -37.93 -9.23 -20.30
CA THR A 1040 -39.34 -9.47 -19.98
C THR A 1040 -39.87 -8.51 -18.89
N ASP A 1041 -40.97 -7.83 -19.23
CA ASP A 1041 -41.76 -6.86 -18.45
C ASP A 1041 -42.32 -7.43 -17.12
N ALA A 1042 -41.45 -7.68 -16.14
CA ALA A 1042 -41.87 -8.00 -14.76
C ALA A 1042 -41.64 -6.84 -13.75
N ASP A 1043 -40.80 -5.85 -14.05
CA ASP A 1043 -40.28 -4.90 -13.05
C ASP A 1043 -40.57 -3.42 -13.35
N SER A 1044 -41.86 -3.05 -13.41
CA SER A 1044 -42.28 -1.62 -13.40
C SER A 1044 -43.21 -1.27 -12.23
N LYS A 1045 -42.95 -1.85 -11.05
CA LYS A 1045 -43.39 -1.22 -9.79
C LYS A 1045 -42.20 -0.50 -9.17
N THR A 1046 -42.27 0.83 -9.24
CA THR A 1046 -41.44 1.80 -8.53
C THR A 1046 -40.98 1.29 -7.16
N VAL A 1047 -39.66 1.14 -7.01
CA VAL A 1047 -38.96 0.67 -5.80
C VAL A 1047 -39.33 1.50 -4.56
N ASP A 1048 -39.68 2.77 -4.73
CA ASP A 1048 -40.09 3.69 -3.66
C ASP A 1048 -41.38 3.28 -2.90
N ALA A 1049 -42.18 2.34 -3.42
CA ALA A 1049 -43.42 1.92 -2.78
C ALA A 1049 -43.29 0.66 -1.90
N ILE A 1050 -42.13 0.01 -1.87
CA ILE A 1050 -41.93 -1.27 -1.16
C ILE A 1050 -41.18 -1.03 0.14
N ALA A 1051 -41.84 -1.30 1.28
CA ALA A 1051 -41.16 -1.26 2.58
C ALA A 1051 -40.14 -2.42 2.66
N PRO A 1052 -38.92 -2.20 3.21
CA PRO A 1052 -37.86 -3.21 3.31
C PRO A 1052 -38.31 -4.58 3.83
N GLY A 1053 -39.15 -4.62 4.88
CA GLY A 1053 -39.67 -5.88 5.44
C GLY A 1053 -40.65 -6.64 4.55
N GLN A 1054 -41.17 -6.04 3.48
CA GLN A 1054 -42.01 -6.73 2.48
C GLN A 1054 -41.19 -7.35 1.34
N LEU A 1055 -39.90 -7.03 1.24
CA LEU A 1055 -39.01 -7.51 0.19
C LEU A 1055 -38.66 -8.99 0.35
N MET A 1056 -38.57 -9.47 1.59
CA MET A 1056 -38.07 -10.82 1.90
C MET A 1056 -38.94 -11.96 1.39
N GLY A 1057 -40.25 -11.73 1.24
CA GLY A 1057 -41.20 -12.73 0.75
C GLY A 1057 -41.35 -12.78 -0.78
N ARG A 1058 -40.59 -11.96 -1.51
CA ARG A 1058 -40.76 -11.78 -2.96
C ARG A 1058 -39.76 -12.59 -3.78
N PRO A 1059 -40.21 -13.27 -4.85
CA PRO A 1059 -39.31 -14.05 -5.71
C PRO A 1059 -38.39 -13.16 -6.58
N ASP A 1060 -38.80 -11.92 -6.84
CA ASP A 1060 -38.12 -10.89 -7.64
C ASP A 1060 -37.12 -10.02 -6.83
N ARG A 1061 -36.86 -10.35 -5.57
CA ARG A 1061 -36.12 -9.51 -4.61
C ARG A 1061 -34.67 -9.17 -5.02
N SER A 1062 -33.95 -10.08 -5.66
CA SER A 1062 -32.57 -9.83 -6.09
C SER A 1062 -32.49 -8.82 -7.23
N LEU A 1063 -33.39 -8.92 -8.21
CA LEU A 1063 -33.51 -8.00 -9.33
C LEU A 1063 -33.91 -6.60 -8.88
N LEU A 1064 -34.83 -6.48 -7.92
CA LEU A 1064 -35.24 -5.17 -7.38
C LEU A 1064 -34.11 -4.45 -6.64
N VAL A 1065 -33.27 -5.18 -5.89
CA VAL A 1065 -32.09 -4.60 -5.22
C VAL A 1065 -31.02 -4.17 -6.23
N GLN A 1066 -30.83 -4.95 -7.28
CA GLN A 1066 -29.89 -4.62 -8.35
C GLN A 1066 -30.36 -3.40 -9.16
N SER A 1067 -31.66 -3.34 -9.50
CA SER A 1067 -32.26 -2.18 -10.17
C SER A 1067 -32.23 -0.91 -9.29
N ALA A 1068 -32.45 -1.04 -7.98
CA ALA A 1068 -32.33 0.07 -7.05
C ALA A 1068 -30.88 0.59 -6.94
N LEU A 1069 -29.89 -0.30 -7.06
CA LEU A 1069 -28.47 0.04 -7.08
C LEU A 1069 -28.12 0.81 -8.36
N GLU A 1070 -28.59 0.35 -9.51
CA GLU A 1070 -28.39 1.03 -10.81
C GLU A 1070 -29.08 2.41 -10.86
N GLN A 1071 -30.16 2.59 -10.11
CA GLN A 1071 -30.87 3.86 -9.97
C GLN A 1071 -30.34 4.75 -8.83
N ASN A 1072 -29.24 4.37 -8.17
CA ASN A 1072 -28.60 5.10 -7.08
C ASN A 1072 -29.52 5.39 -5.87
N GLN A 1073 -30.44 4.47 -5.56
CA GLN A 1073 -31.41 4.59 -4.45
C GLN A 1073 -30.80 4.11 -3.11
N TYR A 1074 -29.63 4.64 -2.75
CA TYR A 1074 -28.84 4.22 -1.59
C TYR A 1074 -29.58 4.28 -0.23
N PRO A 1075 -30.43 5.28 0.07
CA PRO A 1075 -31.15 5.33 1.35
C PRO A 1075 -32.14 4.17 1.54
N TRP A 1076 -32.79 3.73 0.45
CA TRP A 1076 -33.69 2.60 0.46
C TRP A 1076 -32.92 1.28 0.60
N LEU A 1077 -31.82 1.11 -0.15
CA LEU A 1077 -30.92 -0.04 -0.06
C LEU A 1077 -30.29 -0.22 1.33
N ARG A 1078 -29.93 0.88 1.98
CA ARG A 1078 -29.44 0.85 3.37
C ARG A 1078 -30.51 0.33 4.34
N SER A 1079 -31.76 0.76 4.16
CA SER A 1079 -32.88 0.29 4.97
C SER A 1079 -33.19 -1.20 4.72
N VAL A 1080 -32.97 -1.68 3.48
CA VAL A 1080 -33.03 -3.11 3.11
C VAL A 1080 -31.90 -3.89 3.78
N ALA A 1081 -30.67 -3.38 3.78
CA ALA A 1081 -29.53 -4.00 4.44
C ALA A 1081 -29.75 -4.20 5.95
N GLU A 1082 -30.31 -3.18 6.63
CA GLU A 1082 -30.62 -3.24 8.07
C GLU A 1082 -31.70 -4.28 8.43
N GLU A 1083 -32.64 -4.56 7.53
CA GLU A 1083 -33.61 -5.65 7.64
C GLU A 1083 -32.98 -7.01 7.29
N MET A 1084 -32.11 -7.06 6.27
CA MET A 1084 -31.42 -8.29 5.85
C MET A 1084 -30.47 -8.84 6.90
N ILE A 1085 -29.76 -7.99 7.63
CA ILE A 1085 -28.88 -8.43 8.73
C ILE A 1085 -29.66 -9.16 9.84
N LYS A 1086 -30.96 -8.92 9.97
CA LYS A 1086 -31.82 -9.53 10.99
C LYS A 1086 -32.47 -10.84 10.54
N THR A 1087 -32.32 -11.25 9.28
CA THR A 1087 -33.08 -12.35 8.67
C THR A 1087 -32.15 -13.41 8.09
N GLU A 1088 -32.23 -14.67 8.55
CA GLU A 1088 -31.40 -15.77 8.04
C GLU A 1088 -31.86 -16.23 6.63
N GLY A 1089 -30.91 -16.45 5.70
CA GLY A 1089 -31.18 -17.04 4.38
C GLY A 1089 -31.23 -16.07 3.18
N CYS A 1090 -30.54 -14.92 3.26
CA CYS A 1090 -30.45 -13.97 2.15
C CYS A 1090 -29.44 -14.40 1.06
N PRO A 1091 -29.76 -14.20 -0.23
CA PRO A 1091 -28.81 -14.42 -1.33
C PRO A 1091 -27.59 -13.49 -1.22
N VAL A 1092 -26.40 -14.06 -1.45
CA VAL A 1092 -25.10 -13.35 -1.31
C VAL A 1092 -25.02 -12.14 -2.24
N GLU A 1093 -25.58 -12.25 -3.45
CA GLU A 1093 -25.57 -11.17 -4.46
C GLU A 1093 -26.30 -9.90 -3.97
N MET A 1094 -27.41 -10.05 -3.24
CA MET A 1094 -28.13 -8.91 -2.66
C MET A 1094 -27.34 -8.24 -1.54
N LEU A 1095 -26.66 -9.02 -0.70
CA LEU A 1095 -25.81 -8.48 0.37
C LEU A 1095 -24.62 -7.73 -0.22
N GLN A 1096 -24.01 -8.24 -1.28
CA GLN A 1096 -22.93 -7.56 -2.00
C GLN A 1096 -23.41 -6.24 -2.63
N ALA A 1097 -24.58 -6.22 -3.26
CA ALA A 1097 -25.19 -5.01 -3.81
C ALA A 1097 -25.49 -3.97 -2.72
N CYS A 1098 -26.05 -4.40 -1.57
CA CYS A 1098 -26.32 -3.51 -0.45
C CYS A 1098 -25.03 -3.00 0.24
N CYS A 1099 -23.98 -3.84 0.31
CA CYS A 1099 -22.67 -3.43 0.82
C CYS A 1099 -22.01 -2.40 -0.10
N LYS A 1100 -22.10 -2.59 -1.42
CA LYS A 1100 -21.61 -1.60 -2.40
C LYS A 1100 -22.35 -0.26 -2.25
N ALA A 1101 -23.67 -0.30 -2.09
CA ALA A 1101 -24.49 0.88 -1.80
C ALA A 1101 -24.22 1.56 -0.45
N CYS A 1102 -23.60 0.87 0.52
CA CYS A 1102 -23.20 1.47 1.80
C CYS A 1102 -21.76 1.99 1.78
N ALA A 1103 -20.95 1.54 0.83
CA ALA A 1103 -19.58 1.99 0.62
C ALA A 1103 -19.52 3.29 -0.20
N GLU A 1104 -20.45 3.44 -1.16
CA GLU A 1104 -20.76 4.71 -1.82
C GLU A 1104 -21.60 5.63 -0.91
#